data_AF-A0A557WUS4-F1
#
_entry.id   AF-A0A557WUS4-F1
#
_cell.length_a   1.000
_cell.length_b   1.000
_cell.length_c   1.000
_cell.angle_alpha   90.00
_cell.angle_beta   90.00
_cell.angle_gamma   90.00
#
_symmetry.space_group_name_H-M   'P 1'
#
loop_
_entity.id
_entity.type
_entity.pdbx_description
1 polymer ?
#
loop_
_entity_poly.entity_id
_entity_poly.type
_entity_poly.pdbx_seq_one_letter_code
_entity_poly.pdbx_strand_id
1 'polypeptide(L)'
;AGSVIRGSAAPAGKTVFVFPGQGSQWVGMGVELLDTAPVFARHIAACADAFSEFVDWSLIDVLRGAPGAPGMDRVDVVQPVLFAVMVSLAELWKSVGVGPDAVIGHSQGEIAAAYVAGALSLRDAARAVTLRSKLLRSLAGPGGMVSIACGAERVRELLVPFGERLGIAAVNGPAAVVVSGEVAALEGLMEVCAGQNLRTRRIDVDYASHSVEVEAIRAELIEALSGIEPRSSRTAFFSTVTGSRLDTAGLDAEYWYRNIRQTVQLEQAVRSACENNYRTFIESSPHPALIAGIEDTCNECAGGDAAAIVVPTLGREEGGLERFLASAATAFVAGVGVDWRGLLDGAHLVELPTYAFERQRFWLSNEGFGADAAGLGLAAGEHPLLGAVVELPASGGVLLTGRLAPGVHEWLADHAVAGVPVFPGTGFVELAIRAGDEVGCPVVDELTLQAPLLLPASSDAVALQVVVGAAEDSGRRSISVFSRAGAVPGSGWVCHAEGTLSPGSVAPGADLSVWPPAGAIAVDPGDGYERLAARGYGYGPAFRGLTAAWVRGDEVFAEVALPDAAGGVNGFGVHPALLDAAMHALVVAEGTAPVAASHTTASHTTASHTTEVLLPFSWQNVSLHAAGASAVRVRIAPAGQSAVSIELADRLGLPVLSVGAMVARPVSDRQLRAAVSGSSPDRLFELIWSPASTTPAATTVVPAYKLFESVAVEMLPVSDVYARTHQALAAVQSWVTERDTGVLVVSTRGAVALPGEDVADLA
;
A
#
# COMPACT_ATOMS: atom_id res chain seq x y z
N ALA A 1 6.32 23.16 -27.85
CA ALA A 1 6.10 22.36 -26.62
C ALA A 1 7.47 22.04 -26.06
N GLY A 2 7.81 22.49 -24.85
CA GLY A 2 9.12 22.19 -24.27
C GLY A 2 9.22 20.69 -23.98
N SER A 3 10.30 20.05 -24.42
CA SER A 3 10.60 18.67 -24.07
C SER A 3 10.97 18.60 -22.59
N VAL A 4 10.29 17.75 -21.83
CA VAL A 4 10.63 17.49 -20.42
C VAL A 4 11.58 16.30 -20.37
N ILE A 5 12.79 16.51 -19.85
CA ILE A 5 13.77 15.43 -19.61
C ILE A 5 13.40 14.73 -18.30
N ARG A 6 13.30 13.40 -18.34
CA ARG A 6 12.88 12.55 -17.21
C ARG A 6 13.91 11.44 -17.00
N GLY A 7 14.12 11.04 -15.76
CA GLY A 7 15.03 9.97 -15.38
C GLY A 7 14.77 9.51 -13.94
N SER A 8 15.51 8.49 -13.50
CA SER A 8 15.49 7.98 -12.13
C SER A 8 16.86 8.21 -11.51
N ALA A 9 16.91 8.92 -10.39
CA ALA A 9 18.17 9.21 -9.72
C ALA A 9 18.72 7.94 -9.05
N ALA A 10 19.95 7.58 -9.40
CA ALA A 10 20.73 6.54 -8.72
C ALA A 10 21.97 7.19 -8.07
N PRO A 11 22.67 6.51 -7.15
CA PRO A 11 23.95 6.99 -6.64
C PRO A 11 24.95 7.18 -7.81
N ALA A 12 25.21 8.43 -8.18
CA ALA A 12 26.04 8.77 -9.34
C ALA A 12 27.51 8.35 -9.22
N GLY A 13 27.98 8.06 -8.00
CA GLY A 13 29.37 7.69 -7.72
C GLY A 13 30.35 8.80 -8.11
N LYS A 14 31.58 8.41 -8.46
CA LYS A 14 32.62 9.34 -8.94
C LYS A 14 32.48 9.62 -10.43
N THR A 15 32.82 10.85 -10.83
CA THR A 15 32.68 11.35 -12.21
C THR A 15 34.00 11.27 -12.99
N VAL A 16 33.91 10.74 -14.21
CA VAL A 16 35.00 10.66 -15.18
C VAL A 16 34.68 11.58 -16.35
N PHE A 17 35.60 12.48 -16.70
CA PHE A 17 35.52 13.18 -17.99
C PHE A 17 36.27 12.37 -19.05
N VAL A 18 35.57 12.09 -20.15
CA VAL A 18 36.10 11.32 -21.28
C VAL A 18 36.30 12.25 -22.47
N PHE A 19 37.48 12.20 -23.07
CA PHE A 19 37.89 13.07 -24.16
C PHE A 19 38.13 12.22 -25.42
N PRO A 20 37.28 12.29 -26.45
CA PRO A 20 37.48 11.53 -27.67
C PRO A 20 38.69 11.99 -28.48
N GLY A 21 39.12 11.13 -29.40
CA GLY A 21 40.11 11.48 -30.41
C GLY A 21 39.52 12.27 -31.57
N GLN A 22 40.13 12.17 -32.74
CA GLN A 22 39.57 12.70 -33.98
C GLN A 22 38.33 11.89 -34.40
N GLY A 23 37.30 12.58 -34.92
CA GLY A 23 36.06 11.99 -35.43
C GLY A 23 34.79 12.69 -34.96
N SER A 24 34.85 13.46 -33.87
CA SER A 24 33.72 14.23 -33.34
C SER A 24 33.56 15.61 -33.98
N GLN A 25 34.50 16.05 -34.82
CA GLN A 25 34.49 17.38 -35.42
C GLN A 25 33.35 17.59 -36.43
N TRP A 26 32.90 18.85 -36.52
CA TRP A 26 31.99 19.34 -37.55
C TRP A 26 32.11 20.87 -37.67
N VAL A 27 31.76 21.42 -38.84
CA VAL A 27 31.85 22.87 -39.10
C VAL A 27 30.83 23.63 -38.25
N GLY A 28 31.28 24.65 -37.52
CA GLY A 28 30.42 25.42 -36.62
C GLY A 28 30.29 24.85 -35.20
N MET A 29 31.01 23.77 -34.87
CA MET A 29 30.99 23.20 -33.53
C MET A 29 31.39 24.24 -32.47
N GLY A 30 30.53 24.45 -31.47
CA GLY A 30 30.77 25.37 -30.37
C GLY A 30 30.71 26.87 -30.73
N VAL A 31 30.37 27.25 -31.97
CA VAL A 31 30.24 28.68 -32.34
C VAL A 31 29.09 29.35 -31.58
N GLU A 32 27.96 28.67 -31.42
CA GLU A 32 26.85 29.22 -30.64
C GLU A 32 27.24 29.36 -29.15
N LEU A 33 27.96 28.40 -28.57
CA LEU A 33 28.51 28.53 -27.22
C LEU A 33 29.55 29.65 -27.09
N LEU A 34 30.35 29.90 -28.13
CA LEU A 34 31.26 31.05 -28.16
C LEU A 34 30.50 32.37 -28.04
N ASP A 35 29.30 32.45 -28.61
CA ASP A 35 28.46 33.64 -28.60
C ASP A 35 27.56 33.75 -27.35
N THR A 36 27.24 32.62 -26.71
CA THR A 36 26.21 32.56 -25.64
C THR A 36 26.71 32.15 -24.26
N ALA A 37 27.88 31.50 -24.14
CA ALA A 37 28.42 30.97 -22.89
C ALA A 37 29.77 31.63 -22.53
N PRO A 38 29.79 32.64 -21.63
CA PRO A 38 31.00 33.40 -21.32
C PRO A 38 32.17 32.57 -20.78
N VAL A 39 31.90 31.47 -20.05
CA VAL A 39 32.95 30.56 -19.56
C VAL A 39 33.63 29.85 -20.73
N PHE A 40 32.84 29.30 -21.65
CA PHE A 40 33.34 28.63 -22.85
C PHE A 40 34.14 29.61 -23.72
N ALA A 41 33.59 30.80 -23.98
CA ALA A 41 34.24 31.81 -24.80
C ALA A 41 35.61 32.25 -24.25
N ARG A 42 35.70 32.47 -22.93
CA ARG A 42 36.95 32.86 -22.26
C ARG A 42 38.02 31.78 -22.40
N HIS A 43 37.64 30.51 -22.28
CA HIS A 43 38.60 29.41 -22.38
C HIS A 43 39.03 29.12 -23.82
N ILE A 44 38.14 29.30 -24.79
CA ILE A 44 38.52 29.30 -26.21
C ILE A 44 39.52 30.42 -26.51
N ALA A 45 39.31 31.63 -25.98
CA ALA A 45 40.25 32.75 -26.14
C ALA A 45 41.62 32.43 -25.53
N ALA A 46 41.66 31.85 -24.31
CA ALA A 46 42.91 31.42 -23.69
C ALA A 46 43.63 30.34 -24.54
N CYS A 47 42.90 29.41 -25.14
CA CYS A 47 43.47 28.43 -26.07
C CYS A 47 44.02 29.10 -27.34
N ALA A 48 43.30 30.08 -27.90
CA ALA A 48 43.76 30.83 -29.06
C ALA A 48 45.07 31.58 -28.78
N ASP A 49 45.16 32.24 -27.62
CA ASP A 49 46.38 32.92 -27.17
C ASP A 49 47.54 31.94 -27.03
N ALA A 50 47.32 30.79 -26.40
CA ALA A 50 48.34 29.74 -26.26
C ALA A 50 48.77 29.12 -27.60
N PHE A 51 47.83 28.96 -28.54
CA PHE A 51 48.12 28.42 -29.88
C PHE A 51 48.94 29.38 -30.74
N SER A 52 48.82 30.69 -30.53
CA SER A 52 49.52 31.72 -31.32
C SER A 52 51.06 31.56 -31.32
N GLU A 53 51.63 30.86 -30.35
CA GLU A 53 53.06 30.51 -30.31
C GLU A 53 53.44 29.42 -31.33
N PHE A 54 52.51 28.56 -31.73
CA PHE A 54 52.79 27.32 -32.46
C PHE A 54 52.12 27.22 -33.82
N VAL A 55 51.09 28.04 -34.09
CA VAL A 55 50.33 28.04 -35.35
C VAL A 55 50.27 29.42 -35.98
N ASP A 56 50.04 29.46 -37.29
CA ASP A 56 49.95 30.66 -38.13
C ASP A 56 48.51 31.02 -38.54
N TRP A 57 47.52 30.36 -37.92
CA TRP A 57 46.09 30.54 -38.20
C TRP A 57 45.29 30.87 -36.92
N SER A 58 44.11 31.44 -37.11
CA SER A 58 43.22 31.87 -36.02
C SER A 58 42.20 30.79 -35.65
N LEU A 59 42.21 30.36 -34.39
CA LEU A 59 41.25 29.38 -33.85
C LEU A 59 39.80 29.81 -34.02
N ILE A 60 39.52 31.09 -33.77
CA ILE A 60 38.16 31.64 -33.88
C ILE A 60 37.70 31.63 -35.35
N ASP A 61 38.59 32.00 -36.28
CA ASP A 61 38.27 32.03 -37.70
C ASP A 61 38.02 30.63 -38.26
N VAL A 62 38.77 29.63 -37.79
CA VAL A 62 38.54 28.22 -38.15
C VAL A 62 37.18 27.75 -37.62
N LEU A 63 36.85 28.02 -36.35
CA LEU A 63 35.55 27.63 -35.77
C LEU A 63 34.37 28.28 -36.52
N ARG A 64 34.50 29.57 -36.89
CA ARG A 64 33.48 30.31 -37.63
C ARG A 64 33.45 30.01 -39.14
N GLY A 65 34.42 29.25 -39.67
CA GLY A 65 34.55 29.01 -41.10
C GLY A 65 34.77 30.29 -41.90
N ALA A 66 35.54 31.24 -41.34
CA ALA A 66 35.79 32.52 -41.98
C ALA A 66 36.56 32.34 -43.32
N PRO A 67 36.30 33.18 -44.34
CA PRO A 67 37.03 33.13 -45.59
C PRO A 67 38.56 33.20 -45.39
N GLY A 68 39.29 32.22 -45.92
CA GLY A 68 40.75 32.14 -45.80
C GLY A 68 41.27 31.37 -44.58
N ALA A 69 40.40 30.95 -43.66
CA ALA A 69 40.78 30.03 -42.59
C ALA A 69 41.07 28.63 -43.16
N PRO A 70 42.06 27.89 -42.63
CA PRO A 70 42.32 26.53 -43.09
C PRO A 70 41.18 25.59 -42.68
N GLY A 71 40.91 24.59 -43.52
CA GLY A 71 39.85 23.62 -43.28
C GLY A 71 40.18 22.62 -42.16
N MET A 72 39.13 22.09 -41.52
CA MET A 72 39.22 21.04 -40.50
C MET A 72 39.42 19.62 -41.08
N ASP A 73 39.58 19.50 -42.41
CA ASP A 73 40.08 18.29 -43.08
C ASP A 73 41.59 18.08 -42.80
N ARG A 74 42.32 19.15 -42.46
CA ARG A 74 43.73 19.08 -42.12
C ARG A 74 43.96 18.62 -40.68
N VAL A 75 44.76 17.57 -40.50
CA VAL A 75 45.11 17.03 -39.17
C VAL A 75 45.75 18.07 -38.24
N ASP A 76 46.61 18.94 -38.78
CA ASP A 76 47.30 19.98 -38.02
C ASP A 76 46.38 21.11 -37.54
N VAL A 77 45.15 21.16 -38.04
CA VAL A 77 44.11 22.12 -37.66
C VAL A 77 43.07 21.43 -36.76
N VAL A 78 42.54 20.29 -37.18
CA VAL A 78 41.43 19.61 -36.48
C VAL A 78 41.82 19.16 -35.07
N GLN A 79 43.05 18.70 -34.86
CA GLN A 79 43.48 18.23 -33.54
C GLN A 79 43.54 19.36 -32.50
N PRO A 80 44.23 20.50 -32.77
CA PRO A 80 44.18 21.66 -31.87
C PRO A 80 42.78 22.23 -31.67
N VAL A 81 41.96 22.31 -32.73
CA VAL A 81 40.59 22.84 -32.61
C VAL A 81 39.73 21.94 -31.73
N LEU A 82 39.82 20.61 -31.91
CA LEU A 82 39.14 19.65 -31.04
C LEU A 82 39.61 19.77 -29.59
N PHE A 83 40.92 19.88 -29.34
CA PHE A 83 41.46 20.13 -28.00
C PHE A 83 40.81 21.36 -27.37
N ALA A 84 40.81 22.50 -28.08
CA ALA A 84 40.29 23.76 -27.55
C ALA A 84 38.79 23.66 -27.21
N VAL A 85 37.99 23.04 -28.08
CA VAL A 85 36.56 22.81 -27.82
C VAL A 85 36.36 21.88 -26.63
N MET A 86 37.03 20.73 -26.60
CA MET A 86 36.89 19.75 -25.52
C MET A 86 37.25 20.33 -24.14
N VAL A 87 38.37 21.06 -24.04
CA VAL A 87 38.78 21.63 -22.74
C VAL A 87 37.89 22.80 -22.32
N SER A 88 37.32 23.54 -23.28
CA SER A 88 36.36 24.61 -23.00
C SER A 88 35.00 24.06 -22.57
N LEU A 89 34.56 22.93 -23.13
CA LEU A 89 33.39 22.18 -22.67
C LEU A 89 33.59 21.61 -21.26
N ALA A 90 34.79 21.13 -20.94
CA ALA A 90 35.11 20.66 -19.59
C ALA A 90 34.99 21.79 -18.56
N GLU A 91 35.42 23.01 -18.88
CA GLU A 91 35.18 24.16 -18.00
C GLU A 91 33.72 24.57 -17.91
N LEU A 92 32.96 24.44 -19.01
CA LEU A 92 31.52 24.70 -18.98
C LEU A 92 30.80 23.72 -18.03
N TRP A 93 31.15 22.43 -18.04
CA TRP A 93 30.66 21.46 -17.04
C TRP A 93 31.04 21.83 -15.61
N LYS A 94 32.31 22.20 -15.37
CA LYS A 94 32.77 22.64 -14.05
C LYS A 94 31.99 23.87 -13.56
N SER A 95 31.59 24.76 -14.47
CA SER A 95 30.81 25.97 -14.13
C SER A 95 29.40 25.67 -13.63
N VAL A 96 28.84 24.50 -13.95
CA VAL A 96 27.56 24.02 -13.42
C VAL A 96 27.74 22.99 -12.30
N GLY A 97 28.90 22.99 -11.64
CA GLY A 97 29.18 22.16 -10.46
C GLY A 97 29.58 20.72 -10.77
N VAL A 98 29.69 20.32 -12.04
CA VAL A 98 30.09 18.97 -12.44
C VAL A 98 31.60 18.96 -12.73
N GLY A 99 32.39 18.42 -11.81
CA GLY A 99 33.85 18.30 -11.96
C GLY A 99 34.33 16.85 -12.09
N PRO A 100 35.50 16.58 -12.71
CA PRO A 100 36.04 15.24 -12.81
C PRO A 100 36.79 14.81 -11.54
N ASP A 101 36.44 13.64 -11.01
CA ASP A 101 37.28 12.87 -10.10
C ASP A 101 38.39 12.12 -10.85
N ALA A 102 38.11 11.76 -12.11
CA ALA A 102 39.05 11.14 -13.03
C ALA A 102 38.89 11.65 -14.47
N VAL A 103 39.90 11.39 -15.29
CA VAL A 103 39.89 11.65 -16.72
C VAL A 103 40.35 10.42 -17.51
N ILE A 104 39.76 10.24 -18.69
CA ILE A 104 40.17 9.28 -19.73
C ILE A 104 40.25 10.05 -21.03
N GLY A 105 41.31 9.85 -21.82
CA GLY A 105 41.39 10.40 -23.16
C GLY A 105 41.63 9.31 -24.19
N HIS A 106 41.07 9.45 -25.40
CA HIS A 106 41.28 8.51 -26.49
C HIS A 106 42.25 9.13 -27.51
N SER A 107 43.42 8.53 -27.71
CA SER A 107 44.45 9.04 -28.63
C SER A 107 44.82 10.49 -28.29
N GLN A 108 44.69 11.44 -29.23
CA GLN A 108 44.93 12.87 -28.98
C GLN A 108 44.06 13.46 -27.85
N GLY A 109 42.91 12.86 -27.54
CA GLY A 109 42.06 13.26 -26.43
C GLY A 109 42.76 13.16 -25.07
N GLU A 110 43.82 12.33 -24.94
CA GLU A 110 44.63 12.29 -23.72
C GLU A 110 45.33 13.60 -23.42
N ILE A 111 45.65 14.43 -24.42
CA ILE A 111 46.25 15.74 -24.20
C ILE A 111 45.24 16.66 -23.49
N ALA A 112 43.97 16.61 -23.91
CA ALA A 112 42.87 17.33 -23.24
C ALA A 112 42.65 16.78 -21.82
N ALA A 113 42.65 15.45 -21.65
CA ALA A 113 42.56 14.83 -20.33
C ALA A 113 43.69 15.28 -19.38
N ALA A 114 44.93 15.31 -19.88
CA ALA A 114 46.11 15.72 -19.10
C ALA A 114 46.02 17.19 -18.68
N TYR A 115 45.58 18.08 -19.57
CA TYR A 115 45.34 19.48 -19.24
C TYR A 115 44.21 19.64 -18.21
N VAL A 116 43.06 18.98 -18.41
CA VAL A 116 41.90 19.11 -17.52
C VAL A 116 42.18 18.54 -16.13
N ALA A 117 43.01 17.49 -16.03
CA ALA A 117 43.52 16.98 -14.76
C ALA A 117 44.56 17.93 -14.12
N GLY A 118 45.04 18.96 -14.81
CA GLY A 118 46.09 19.84 -14.31
C GLY A 118 47.50 19.24 -14.35
N ALA A 119 47.69 18.16 -15.10
CA ALA A 119 49.00 17.53 -15.29
C ALA A 119 49.92 18.33 -16.21
N LEU A 120 49.34 18.99 -17.22
CA LEU A 120 50.04 19.90 -18.13
C LEU A 120 49.52 21.32 -17.96
N SER A 121 50.41 22.30 -18.13
CA SER A 121 49.99 23.69 -18.29
C SER A 121 49.24 23.87 -19.63
N LEU A 122 48.43 24.93 -19.77
CA LEU A 122 47.77 25.21 -21.05
C LEU A 122 48.79 25.37 -22.19
N ARG A 123 49.92 26.03 -21.93
CA ARG A 123 51.00 26.21 -22.91
C ARG A 123 51.63 24.88 -23.30
N ASP A 124 51.91 23.98 -22.36
CA ASP A 124 52.50 22.67 -22.66
C ASP A 124 51.52 21.77 -23.42
N ALA A 125 50.24 21.79 -23.04
CA ALA A 125 49.21 21.05 -23.74
C ALA A 125 48.99 21.61 -25.17
N ALA A 126 49.01 22.93 -25.34
CA ALA A 126 48.99 23.62 -26.63
C ALA A 126 50.18 23.22 -27.51
N ARG A 127 51.38 23.21 -26.94
CA ARG A 127 52.60 22.73 -27.60
C ARG A 127 52.46 21.27 -28.03
N ALA A 128 51.97 20.41 -27.12
CA ALA A 128 51.77 19.00 -27.38
C ALA A 128 50.81 18.74 -28.53
N VAL A 129 49.63 19.36 -28.53
CA VAL A 129 48.62 19.10 -29.57
C VAL A 129 49.00 19.71 -30.92
N THR A 130 49.57 20.92 -30.95
CA THR A 130 49.90 21.61 -32.21
C THR A 130 51.14 21.06 -32.90
N LEU A 131 52.22 20.76 -32.16
CA LEU A 131 53.45 20.25 -32.77
C LEU A 131 53.31 18.78 -33.18
N ARG A 132 52.61 17.96 -32.37
CA ARG A 132 52.28 16.58 -32.75
C ARG A 132 51.47 16.53 -34.04
N SER A 133 50.40 17.32 -34.13
CA SER A 133 49.51 17.32 -35.29
C SER A 133 50.20 17.86 -36.55
N LYS A 134 51.12 18.81 -36.40
CA LYS A 134 51.97 19.30 -37.50
C LYS A 134 52.88 18.20 -38.06
N LEU A 135 53.49 17.39 -37.19
CA LEU A 135 54.34 16.25 -37.59
C LEU A 135 53.52 15.15 -38.28
N LEU A 136 52.28 14.91 -37.85
CA LEU A 136 51.39 13.93 -38.50
C LEU A 136 51.18 14.20 -39.99
N ARG A 137 51.32 15.45 -40.46
CA ARG A 137 51.22 15.76 -41.89
C ARG A 137 52.26 15.05 -42.76
N SER A 138 53.44 14.73 -42.22
CA SER A 138 54.45 14.01 -43.00
C SER A 138 54.09 12.52 -43.18
N LEU A 139 53.06 12.03 -42.48
CA LEU A 139 52.55 10.66 -42.59
C LEU A 139 51.26 10.56 -43.44
N ALA A 140 50.81 11.66 -44.04
CA ALA A 140 49.61 11.67 -44.87
C ALA A 140 49.82 10.92 -46.20
N GLY A 141 48.86 10.10 -46.62
CA GLY A 141 48.81 9.39 -47.89
C GLY A 141 48.90 7.86 -47.84
N PRO A 142 49.88 7.23 -47.17
CA PRO A 142 50.13 5.78 -47.29
C PRO A 142 49.18 4.90 -46.47
N GLY A 143 48.57 5.44 -45.42
CA GLY A 143 47.82 4.68 -44.42
C GLY A 143 46.35 5.11 -44.29
N GLY A 144 45.57 4.30 -43.58
CA GLY A 144 44.20 4.64 -43.21
C GLY A 144 43.74 3.88 -41.97
N MET A 145 42.46 4.04 -41.62
CA MET A 145 41.87 3.38 -40.47
C MET A 145 40.44 2.89 -40.74
N VAL A 146 40.08 1.71 -40.21
CA VAL A 146 38.76 1.09 -40.34
C VAL A 146 38.26 0.64 -38.98
N SER A 147 37.06 1.07 -38.62
CA SER A 147 36.32 0.56 -37.46
C SER A 147 35.59 -0.73 -37.84
N ILE A 148 35.63 -1.72 -36.96
CA ILE A 148 35.02 -3.04 -37.09
C ILE A 148 34.14 -3.28 -35.88
N ALA A 149 32.88 -3.65 -36.10
CA ALA A 149 31.93 -4.01 -35.05
C ALA A 149 32.18 -5.44 -34.55
N CYS A 150 33.34 -5.66 -33.94
CA CYS A 150 33.80 -6.96 -33.46
C CYS A 150 34.79 -6.80 -32.29
N GLY A 151 34.93 -7.83 -31.46
CA GLY A 151 35.86 -7.83 -30.32
C GLY A 151 37.32 -8.05 -30.71
N ALA A 152 38.23 -7.64 -29.83
CA ALA A 152 39.66 -7.60 -30.10
C ALA A 152 40.24 -8.97 -30.49
N GLU A 153 39.86 -10.06 -29.80
CA GLU A 153 40.36 -11.41 -30.13
C GLU A 153 40.00 -11.83 -31.55
N ARG A 154 38.74 -11.64 -31.93
CA ARG A 154 38.28 -11.98 -33.27
C ARG A 154 38.94 -11.09 -34.33
N VAL A 155 39.17 -9.82 -34.04
CA VAL A 155 39.93 -8.95 -34.96
C VAL A 155 41.37 -9.45 -35.12
N ARG A 156 42.05 -9.87 -34.04
CA ARG A 156 43.41 -10.45 -34.17
C ARG A 156 43.44 -11.65 -35.11
N GLU A 157 42.46 -12.54 -35.04
CA GLU A 157 42.32 -13.66 -35.98
C GLU A 157 42.16 -13.20 -37.42
N LEU A 158 41.33 -12.16 -37.67
CA LEU A 158 41.12 -11.59 -38.99
C LEU A 158 42.36 -10.89 -39.55
N LEU A 159 43.28 -10.43 -38.70
CA LEU A 159 44.50 -9.75 -39.10
C LEU A 159 45.65 -10.71 -39.49
N VAL A 160 45.59 -11.99 -39.08
CA VAL A 160 46.65 -12.98 -39.38
C VAL A 160 47.07 -13.01 -40.87
N PRO A 161 46.15 -12.99 -41.86
CA PRO A 161 46.52 -13.01 -43.27
C PRO A 161 47.24 -11.74 -43.76
N PHE A 162 47.13 -10.63 -43.03
CA PHE A 162 47.67 -9.32 -43.42
C PHE A 162 49.05 -9.04 -42.79
N GLY A 163 49.50 -9.86 -41.85
CA GLY A 163 50.81 -9.74 -41.20
C GLY A 163 50.98 -8.38 -40.51
N GLU A 164 52.17 -7.77 -40.66
CA GLU A 164 52.50 -6.47 -40.04
C GLU A 164 51.90 -5.26 -40.77
N ARG A 165 51.24 -5.47 -41.92
CA ARG A 165 50.66 -4.39 -42.74
C ARG A 165 49.46 -3.72 -42.07
N LEU A 166 48.80 -4.43 -41.15
CA LEU A 166 47.65 -3.97 -40.38
C LEU A 166 47.87 -4.25 -38.89
N GLY A 167 47.47 -3.31 -38.05
CA GLY A 167 47.51 -3.45 -36.59
C GLY A 167 46.23 -2.93 -35.94
N ILE A 168 45.94 -3.40 -34.74
CA ILE A 168 44.86 -2.82 -33.92
C ILE A 168 45.31 -1.45 -33.41
N ALA A 169 44.63 -0.42 -33.87
CA ALA A 169 44.86 0.96 -33.45
C ALA A 169 44.13 1.29 -32.15
N ALA A 170 42.90 0.81 -31.98
CA ALA A 170 42.09 1.09 -30.79
C ALA A 170 41.14 -0.05 -30.45
N VAL A 171 40.94 -0.28 -29.15
CA VAL A 171 39.89 -1.11 -28.57
C VAL A 171 38.95 -0.18 -27.81
N ASN A 172 37.87 0.22 -28.47
CA ASN A 172 36.94 1.26 -27.99
C ASN A 172 35.83 0.70 -27.09
N GLY A 173 35.57 -0.60 -27.17
CA GLY A 173 34.60 -1.33 -26.37
C GLY A 173 34.64 -2.82 -26.71
N PRO A 174 33.83 -3.66 -26.05
CA PRO A 174 33.87 -5.11 -26.20
C PRO A 174 33.58 -5.59 -27.63
N ALA A 175 32.81 -4.82 -28.39
CA ALA A 175 32.46 -5.08 -29.79
C ALA A 175 32.83 -3.93 -30.74
N ALA A 176 33.79 -3.08 -30.37
CA ALA A 176 34.19 -1.91 -31.15
C ALA A 176 35.71 -1.77 -31.23
N VAL A 177 36.29 -2.19 -32.35
CA VAL A 177 37.75 -2.17 -32.57
C VAL A 177 38.08 -1.35 -33.82
N VAL A 178 39.22 -0.67 -33.81
CA VAL A 178 39.74 0.06 -34.96
C VAL A 178 41.07 -0.55 -35.40
N VAL A 179 41.21 -0.77 -36.70
CA VAL A 179 42.42 -1.27 -37.35
C VAL A 179 43.03 -0.13 -38.17
N SER A 180 44.36 -0.01 -38.13
CA SER A 180 45.14 0.95 -38.91
C SER A 180 46.20 0.25 -39.75
N GLY A 181 46.53 0.80 -40.90
CA GLY A 181 47.65 0.35 -41.72
C GLY A 181 47.47 0.71 -43.18
N GLU A 182 48.08 -0.07 -44.07
CA GLU A 182 48.08 0.18 -45.51
C GLU A 182 46.67 0.18 -46.12
N VAL A 183 46.39 1.15 -47.00
CA VAL A 183 45.07 1.32 -47.63
C VAL A 183 44.57 0.05 -48.33
N ALA A 184 45.41 -0.58 -49.16
CA ALA A 184 45.04 -1.78 -49.90
C ALA A 184 44.80 -3.00 -48.99
N ALA A 185 45.51 -3.09 -47.85
CA ALA A 185 45.29 -4.15 -46.88
C ALA A 185 43.96 -3.94 -46.13
N LEU A 186 43.62 -2.70 -45.80
CA LEU A 186 42.33 -2.34 -45.18
C LEU A 186 41.15 -2.67 -46.10
N GLU A 187 41.29 -2.43 -47.41
CA GLU A 187 40.26 -2.80 -48.41
C GLU A 187 40.04 -4.32 -48.42
N GLY A 188 41.12 -5.11 -48.48
CA GLY A 188 41.02 -6.57 -48.37
C GLY A 188 40.40 -7.04 -47.04
N LEU A 189 40.73 -6.39 -45.93
CA LEU A 189 40.13 -6.70 -44.62
C LEU A 189 38.62 -6.40 -44.62
N MET A 190 38.20 -5.29 -45.24
CA MET A 190 36.78 -4.93 -45.36
C MET A 190 36.01 -5.98 -46.19
N GLU A 191 36.60 -6.53 -47.25
CA GLU A 191 36.01 -7.62 -48.03
C GLU A 191 35.87 -8.90 -47.21
N VAL A 192 36.91 -9.28 -46.45
CA VAL A 192 36.86 -10.42 -45.53
C VAL A 192 35.76 -10.25 -44.49
N CYS A 193 35.63 -9.04 -43.92
CA CYS A 193 34.58 -8.72 -42.96
C CYS A 193 33.18 -8.79 -43.59
N ALA A 194 33.02 -8.28 -44.81
CA ALA A 194 31.76 -8.34 -45.54
C ALA A 194 31.32 -9.80 -45.81
N GLY A 195 32.27 -10.67 -46.18
CA GLY A 195 32.02 -12.11 -46.35
C GLY A 195 31.61 -12.84 -45.05
N GLN A 196 31.87 -12.24 -43.89
CA GLN A 196 31.50 -12.77 -42.57
C GLN A 196 30.35 -12.00 -41.91
N ASN A 197 29.67 -11.11 -42.64
CA ASN A 197 28.61 -10.23 -42.13
C ASN A 197 29.04 -9.33 -40.96
N LEU A 198 30.32 -8.95 -40.90
CA LEU A 198 30.84 -7.99 -39.92
C LEU A 198 30.76 -6.57 -40.48
N ARG A 199 30.10 -5.67 -39.73
CA ARG A 199 29.97 -4.26 -40.12
C ARG A 199 31.32 -3.55 -39.98
N THR A 200 31.73 -2.87 -41.04
CA THR A 200 32.94 -2.02 -41.06
C THR A 200 32.59 -0.58 -41.43
N ARG A 201 33.39 0.38 -40.94
CA ARG A 201 33.27 1.81 -41.28
C ARG A 201 34.65 2.41 -41.44
N ARG A 202 34.92 3.03 -42.58
CA ARG A 202 36.17 3.78 -42.78
C ARG A 202 36.16 5.04 -41.91
N ILE A 203 37.29 5.32 -41.28
CA ILE A 203 37.49 6.55 -40.50
C ILE A 203 38.16 7.57 -41.42
N ASP A 204 37.66 8.80 -41.39
CA ASP A 204 38.12 9.90 -42.24
C ASP A 204 39.46 10.46 -41.72
N VAL A 205 40.51 9.69 -41.98
CA VAL A 205 41.93 9.98 -41.72
C VAL A 205 42.76 9.42 -42.87
N ASP A 206 43.74 10.18 -43.32
CA ASP A 206 44.64 9.86 -44.43
C ASP A 206 46.02 9.36 -43.96
N TYR A 207 46.14 8.95 -42.70
CA TYR A 207 47.34 8.39 -42.09
C TYR A 207 46.97 7.24 -41.13
N ALA A 208 47.89 6.30 -40.90
CA ALA A 208 47.69 5.20 -39.96
C ALA A 208 48.29 5.51 -38.57
N SER A 209 47.58 6.27 -37.73
CA SER A 209 47.98 6.39 -36.30
C SER A 209 47.90 5.05 -35.56
N HIS A 210 48.65 4.94 -34.47
CA HIS A 210 48.71 3.74 -33.63
C HIS A 210 49.27 2.52 -34.39
N SER A 211 50.17 2.78 -35.34
CA SER A 211 50.80 1.79 -36.21
C SER A 211 52.31 2.03 -36.34
N VAL A 212 53.01 1.10 -36.97
CA VAL A 212 54.45 1.21 -37.28
C VAL A 212 54.80 2.47 -38.08
N GLU A 213 53.88 3.02 -38.88
CA GLU A 213 54.12 4.25 -39.67
C GLU A 213 54.52 5.45 -38.80
N VAL A 214 54.08 5.48 -37.54
CA VAL A 214 54.37 6.55 -36.59
C VAL A 214 55.84 6.57 -36.16
N GLU A 215 56.57 5.46 -36.31
CA GLU A 215 58.01 5.39 -35.99
C GLU A 215 58.84 6.37 -36.82
N ALA A 216 58.36 6.73 -38.02
CA ALA A 216 59.03 7.66 -38.92
C ALA A 216 59.11 9.10 -38.39
N ILE A 217 58.27 9.48 -37.40
CA ILE A 217 58.29 10.81 -36.77
C ILE A 217 58.76 10.77 -35.31
N ARG A 218 59.31 9.64 -34.84
CA ARG A 218 59.66 9.44 -33.43
C ARG A 218 60.65 10.47 -32.92
N ALA A 219 61.74 10.70 -33.66
CA ALA A 219 62.82 11.57 -33.22
C ALA A 219 62.35 13.03 -33.16
N GLU A 220 61.68 13.49 -34.23
CA GLU A 220 61.13 14.82 -34.35
C GLU A 220 60.05 15.10 -33.29
N LEU A 221 59.22 14.11 -32.95
CA LEU A 221 58.20 14.26 -31.92
C LEU A 221 58.82 14.40 -30.53
N ILE A 222 59.82 13.57 -30.20
CA ILE A 222 60.52 13.65 -28.90
C ILE A 222 61.21 15.02 -28.75
N GLU A 223 61.86 15.49 -29.82
CA GLU A 223 62.50 16.80 -29.82
C GLU A 223 61.48 17.94 -29.71
N ALA A 224 60.40 17.90 -30.49
CA ALA A 224 59.36 18.93 -30.48
C ALA A 224 58.70 19.09 -29.10
N LEU A 225 58.53 17.98 -28.37
CA LEU A 225 57.95 17.93 -27.04
C LEU A 225 58.98 18.02 -25.92
N SER A 226 60.26 18.20 -26.24
CA SER A 226 61.29 18.45 -25.23
C SER A 226 60.97 19.73 -24.43
N GLY A 227 60.99 19.62 -23.10
CA GLY A 227 60.76 20.74 -22.20
C GLY A 227 59.31 20.95 -21.75
N ILE A 228 58.37 20.05 -22.08
CA ILE A 228 57.09 20.00 -21.33
C ILE A 228 57.35 19.56 -19.89
N GLU A 229 56.57 20.08 -18.94
CA GLU A 229 56.76 19.82 -17.50
C GLU A 229 55.50 19.15 -16.89
N PRO A 230 55.31 17.84 -17.14
CA PRO A 230 54.20 17.09 -16.55
C PRO A 230 54.33 17.01 -15.02
N ARG A 231 53.20 17.12 -14.33
CA ARG A 231 53.11 17.08 -12.86
C ARG A 231 52.08 16.06 -12.40
N SER A 232 52.29 15.48 -11.22
CA SER A 232 51.33 14.59 -10.58
C SER A 232 50.04 15.35 -10.23
N SER A 233 48.90 14.80 -10.65
CA SER A 233 47.57 15.35 -10.41
C SER A 233 46.85 14.64 -9.27
N ARG A 234 45.93 15.38 -8.61
CA ARG A 234 44.95 14.82 -7.67
C ARG A 234 43.77 14.16 -8.39
N THR A 235 43.43 14.63 -9.58
CA THR A 235 42.43 13.99 -10.46
C THR A 235 43.05 12.72 -11.04
N ALA A 236 42.37 11.59 -10.88
CA ALA A 236 42.92 10.32 -11.35
C ALA A 236 42.99 10.31 -12.89
N PHE A 237 44.12 9.86 -13.43
CA PHE A 237 44.32 9.74 -14.87
C PHE A 237 44.36 8.27 -15.25
N PHE A 238 43.39 7.81 -16.03
CA PHE A 238 43.38 6.47 -16.60
C PHE A 238 43.92 6.56 -18.03
N SER A 239 45.14 6.07 -18.21
CA SER A 239 45.81 6.08 -19.50
C SER A 239 45.21 4.99 -20.39
N THR A 240 44.88 5.36 -21.62
CA THR A 240 44.52 4.42 -22.68
C THR A 240 45.75 3.85 -23.38
N VAL A 241 46.96 4.33 -23.08
CA VAL A 241 48.20 3.67 -23.52
C VAL A 241 48.45 2.40 -22.71
N THR A 242 48.24 2.47 -21.38
CA THR A 242 48.45 1.32 -20.47
C THR A 242 47.15 0.58 -20.14
N GLY A 243 45.99 1.17 -20.39
CA GLY A 243 44.68 0.66 -19.97
C GLY A 243 44.41 0.80 -18.47
N SER A 244 45.25 1.52 -17.73
CA SER A 244 45.21 1.56 -16.26
C SER A 244 45.51 2.95 -15.71
N ARG A 245 45.36 3.12 -14.39
CA ARG A 245 45.68 4.38 -13.72
C ARG A 245 47.18 4.66 -13.79
N LEU A 246 47.55 5.89 -14.15
CA LEU A 246 48.93 6.34 -14.32
C LEU A 246 49.19 7.59 -13.46
N ASP A 247 50.40 7.72 -12.89
CA ASP A 247 50.87 8.99 -12.34
C ASP A 247 51.21 9.95 -13.47
N THR A 248 50.57 11.12 -13.47
CA THR A 248 50.67 12.08 -14.55
C THR A 248 52.03 12.78 -14.64
N ALA A 249 52.91 12.64 -13.66
CA ALA A 249 54.33 13.03 -13.81
C ALA A 249 55.06 12.24 -14.91
N GLY A 250 54.55 11.06 -15.29
CA GLY A 250 55.09 10.24 -16.37
C GLY A 250 54.63 10.64 -17.79
N LEU A 251 53.88 11.72 -17.96
CA LEU A 251 53.38 12.20 -19.26
C LEU A 251 54.43 13.02 -20.03
N ASP A 252 55.64 12.47 -20.15
CA ASP A 252 56.78 13.07 -20.82
C ASP A 252 56.72 12.91 -22.36
N ALA A 253 57.72 13.43 -23.08
CA ALA A 253 57.79 13.35 -24.54
C ALA A 253 57.76 11.89 -25.07
N GLU A 254 58.36 10.96 -24.34
CA GLU A 254 58.36 9.54 -24.70
C GLU A 254 56.97 8.93 -24.50
N TYR A 255 56.24 9.33 -23.46
CA TYR A 255 54.84 8.97 -23.29
C TYR A 255 54.00 9.44 -24.48
N TRP A 256 54.15 10.68 -24.93
CA TRP A 256 53.36 11.19 -26.04
C TRP A 256 53.70 10.49 -27.37
N TYR A 257 54.95 10.07 -27.57
CA TYR A 257 55.31 9.15 -28.65
C TYR A 257 54.59 7.80 -28.53
N ARG A 258 54.63 7.16 -27.34
CA ARG A 258 53.88 5.92 -27.09
C ARG A 258 52.38 6.09 -27.33
N ASN A 259 51.79 7.21 -26.91
CA ASN A 259 50.37 7.52 -27.11
C ASN A 259 49.97 7.51 -28.58
N ILE A 260 50.80 8.04 -29.48
CA ILE A 260 50.50 8.06 -30.91
C ILE A 260 50.86 6.74 -31.63
N ARG A 261 51.79 5.96 -31.06
CA ARG A 261 52.32 4.73 -31.68
C ARG A 261 51.60 3.45 -31.24
N GLN A 262 51.22 3.35 -29.97
CA GLN A 262 50.66 2.13 -29.38
C GLN A 262 49.14 2.10 -29.50
N THR A 263 48.56 0.91 -29.40
CA THR A 263 47.11 0.69 -29.39
C THR A 263 46.43 1.45 -28.25
N VAL A 264 45.32 2.12 -28.56
CA VAL A 264 44.44 2.78 -27.58
C VAL A 264 43.57 1.75 -26.88
N GLN A 265 43.80 1.52 -25.59
CA GLN A 265 43.09 0.59 -24.71
C GLN A 265 41.95 1.29 -23.96
N LEU A 266 40.99 1.89 -24.68
CA LEU A 266 39.88 2.63 -24.06
C LEU A 266 38.98 1.71 -23.23
N GLU A 267 38.62 0.55 -23.79
CA GLU A 267 37.80 -0.46 -23.10
C GLU A 267 38.41 -0.84 -21.74
N GLN A 268 39.71 -1.17 -21.72
CA GLN A 268 40.43 -1.54 -20.51
C GLN A 268 40.53 -0.37 -19.50
N ALA A 269 40.69 0.86 -19.98
CA ALA A 269 40.70 2.06 -19.13
C ALA A 269 39.33 2.32 -18.48
N VAL A 270 38.24 2.16 -19.22
CA VAL A 270 36.87 2.27 -18.70
C VAL A 270 36.60 1.14 -17.70
N ARG A 271 36.98 -0.10 -18.01
CA ARG A 271 36.88 -1.25 -17.09
C ARG A 271 37.63 -0.98 -15.78
N SER A 272 38.86 -0.51 -15.87
CA SER A 272 39.66 -0.12 -14.69
C SER A 272 39.00 0.99 -13.87
N ALA A 273 38.34 1.96 -14.52
CA ALA A 273 37.56 2.98 -13.83
C ALA A 273 36.33 2.38 -13.12
N CYS A 274 35.59 1.49 -13.78
CA CYS A 274 34.45 0.79 -13.19
C CYS A 274 34.86 -0.03 -11.95
N GLU A 275 35.97 -0.77 -12.01
CA GLU A 275 36.53 -1.53 -10.88
C GLU A 275 36.90 -0.63 -9.68
N ASN A 276 37.17 0.65 -9.93
CA ASN A 276 37.52 1.66 -8.91
C ASN A 276 36.33 2.55 -8.49
N ASN A 277 35.09 2.08 -8.71
CA ASN A 277 33.84 2.76 -8.33
C ASN A 277 33.58 4.11 -9.02
N TYR A 278 34.14 4.32 -10.21
CA TYR A 278 33.68 5.36 -11.11
C TYR A 278 32.43 4.87 -11.84
N ARG A 279 31.39 5.72 -11.89
CA ARG A 279 30.06 5.34 -12.39
C ARG A 279 29.42 6.38 -13.30
N THR A 280 29.92 7.61 -13.27
CA THR A 280 29.46 8.67 -14.16
C THR A 280 30.55 8.98 -15.19
N PHE A 281 30.23 8.91 -16.47
CA PHE A 281 31.10 9.23 -17.59
C PHE A 281 30.50 10.36 -18.41
N ILE A 282 31.18 11.51 -18.43
CA ILE A 282 30.78 12.67 -19.24
C ILE A 282 31.72 12.73 -20.44
N GLU A 283 31.19 12.50 -21.64
CA GLU A 283 31.98 12.69 -22.86
C GLU A 283 32.02 14.18 -23.21
N SER A 284 33.17 14.81 -22.94
CA SER A 284 33.40 16.24 -23.19
C SER A 284 33.82 16.45 -24.64
N SER A 285 32.82 16.55 -25.54
CA SER A 285 33.06 16.56 -26.98
C SER A 285 32.02 17.35 -27.77
N PRO A 286 32.37 17.81 -28.99
CA PRO A 286 31.42 18.46 -29.91
C PRO A 286 30.39 17.49 -30.51
N HIS A 287 30.61 16.18 -30.40
CA HIS A 287 29.70 15.13 -30.84
C HIS A 287 30.08 13.79 -30.19
N PRO A 288 29.12 12.99 -29.70
CA PRO A 288 29.38 11.67 -29.12
C PRO A 288 30.11 10.74 -30.09
N ALA A 289 31.26 10.25 -29.67
CA ALA A 289 32.04 9.27 -30.42
C ALA A 289 32.33 7.98 -29.63
N LEU A 290 32.27 8.03 -28.29
CA LEU A 290 32.70 6.95 -27.41
C LEU A 290 31.56 6.38 -26.55
N ILE A 291 30.41 7.06 -26.47
CA ILE A 291 29.24 6.68 -25.64
C ILE A 291 28.93 5.19 -25.71
N ALA A 292 28.69 4.63 -26.89
CA ALA A 292 28.30 3.22 -27.02
C ALA A 292 29.37 2.25 -26.50
N GLY A 293 30.65 2.53 -26.76
CA GLY A 293 31.76 1.71 -26.27
C GLY A 293 31.87 1.74 -24.74
N ILE A 294 31.66 2.93 -24.15
CA ILE A 294 31.65 3.11 -22.69
C ILE A 294 30.46 2.37 -22.05
N GLU A 295 29.26 2.53 -22.61
CA GLU A 295 28.04 1.86 -22.14
C GLU A 295 28.20 0.33 -22.17
N ASP A 296 28.66 -0.22 -23.30
CA ASP A 296 28.88 -1.66 -23.45
C ASP A 296 29.89 -2.19 -22.42
N THR A 297 31.03 -1.52 -22.24
CA THR A 297 32.02 -1.89 -21.21
C THR A 297 31.43 -1.81 -19.81
N CYS A 298 30.67 -0.75 -19.50
CA CYS A 298 30.05 -0.59 -18.19
C CYS A 298 29.03 -1.69 -17.90
N ASN A 299 28.22 -2.06 -18.90
CA ASN A 299 27.22 -3.13 -18.79
C ASN A 299 27.87 -4.49 -18.50
N GLU A 300 29.02 -4.80 -19.10
CA GLU A 300 29.76 -6.02 -18.78
C GLU A 300 30.41 -6.00 -17.39
N CYS A 301 30.76 -4.83 -16.87
CA CYS A 301 31.32 -4.67 -15.53
C CYS A 301 30.26 -4.76 -14.42
N ALA A 302 28.98 -4.56 -14.75
CA ALA A 302 27.89 -4.45 -13.80
C ALA A 302 27.46 -5.83 -13.26
N GLY A 303 28.18 -6.32 -12.24
CA GLY A 303 27.75 -7.41 -11.36
C GLY A 303 26.81 -6.97 -10.22
N GLY A 304 26.20 -5.78 -10.28
CA GLY A 304 25.34 -5.20 -9.23
C GLY A 304 24.31 -4.19 -9.74
N ASP A 305 23.36 -3.80 -8.88
CA ASP A 305 22.06 -3.16 -9.21
C ASP A 305 22.07 -1.72 -9.80
N ALA A 306 23.22 -1.08 -10.04
CA ALA A 306 23.27 0.31 -10.51
C ALA A 306 23.98 0.47 -11.86
N ALA A 307 23.23 0.86 -12.89
CA ALA A 307 23.73 1.18 -14.23
C ALA A 307 24.66 2.41 -14.22
N ALA A 308 25.67 2.41 -15.09
CA ALA A 308 26.53 3.57 -15.29
C ALA A 308 25.76 4.74 -15.94
N ILE A 309 26.13 5.96 -15.56
CA ILE A 309 25.58 7.20 -16.14
C ILE A 309 26.55 7.65 -17.23
N VAL A 310 26.16 7.55 -18.50
CA VAL A 310 26.99 7.95 -19.64
C VAL A 310 26.30 9.09 -20.38
N VAL A 311 26.92 10.28 -20.42
CA VAL A 311 26.28 11.50 -20.91
C VAL A 311 27.16 12.20 -21.95
N PRO A 312 26.65 12.44 -23.17
CA PRO A 312 27.35 13.24 -24.17
C PRO A 312 27.21 14.74 -23.87
N THR A 313 28.19 15.57 -24.25
CA THR A 313 28.09 17.03 -24.05
C THR A 313 27.31 17.74 -25.15
N LEU A 314 27.76 17.63 -26.40
CA LEU A 314 27.09 18.24 -27.56
C LEU A 314 26.67 17.19 -28.59
N GLY A 315 25.86 17.61 -29.56
CA GLY A 315 25.47 16.84 -30.74
C GLY A 315 26.00 17.49 -32.02
N ARG A 316 26.06 16.71 -33.10
CA ARG A 316 26.37 17.28 -34.43
C ARG A 316 25.22 18.20 -34.81
N GLU A 317 25.52 19.41 -35.28
CA GLU A 317 24.54 20.47 -35.56
C GLU A 317 23.81 21.01 -34.31
N GLU A 318 24.19 20.56 -33.11
CA GLU A 318 23.61 20.98 -31.83
C GLU A 318 24.72 21.57 -30.93
N GLY A 319 25.41 22.59 -31.44
CA GLY A 319 26.61 23.17 -30.82
C GLY A 319 26.35 24.27 -29.78
N GLY A 320 25.13 24.32 -29.25
CA GLY A 320 24.59 25.45 -28.50
C GLY A 320 24.33 25.19 -27.02
N LEU A 321 23.90 26.25 -26.33
CA LEU A 321 23.61 26.19 -24.89
C LEU A 321 22.43 25.26 -24.59
N GLU A 322 21.40 25.25 -25.44
CA GLU A 322 20.22 24.38 -25.28
C GLU A 322 20.61 22.90 -25.18
N ARG A 323 21.49 22.43 -26.08
CA ARG A 323 21.98 21.05 -26.06
C ARG A 323 22.81 20.75 -24.83
N PHE A 324 23.72 21.65 -24.45
CA PHE A 324 24.50 21.49 -23.22
C PHE A 324 23.59 21.39 -21.99
N LEU A 325 22.56 22.23 -21.88
CA LEU A 325 21.60 22.21 -20.78
C LEU A 325 20.76 20.94 -20.77
N ALA A 326 20.39 20.41 -21.95
CA ALA A 326 19.73 19.12 -22.05
C ALA A 326 20.63 17.97 -21.54
N SER A 327 21.93 18.00 -21.84
CA SER A 327 22.90 17.06 -21.31
C SER A 327 23.09 17.20 -19.80
N ALA A 328 23.19 18.43 -19.27
CA ALA A 328 23.26 18.68 -17.83
C ALA A 328 21.98 18.21 -17.11
N ALA A 329 20.81 18.44 -17.70
CA ALA A 329 19.53 17.92 -17.20
C ALA A 329 19.50 16.39 -17.22
N THR A 330 20.04 15.75 -18.24
CA THR A 330 20.14 14.28 -18.35
C THR A 330 21.02 13.71 -17.23
N ALA A 331 22.18 14.33 -16.97
CA ALA A 331 23.04 13.98 -15.84
C ALA A 331 22.31 14.18 -14.49
N PHE A 332 21.59 15.30 -14.34
CA PHE A 332 20.86 15.65 -13.13
C PHE A 332 19.77 14.63 -12.78
N VAL A 333 18.90 14.28 -13.75
CA VAL A 333 17.82 13.30 -13.52
C VAL A 333 18.33 11.88 -13.29
N ALA A 334 19.59 11.60 -13.68
CA ALA A 334 20.27 10.34 -13.38
C ALA A 334 20.93 10.31 -11.99
N GLY A 335 21.01 11.46 -11.29
CA GLY A 335 21.53 11.58 -9.92
C GLY A 335 22.83 12.37 -9.78
N VAL A 336 23.38 12.94 -10.85
CA VAL A 336 24.58 13.80 -10.79
C VAL A 336 24.20 15.16 -10.19
N GLY A 337 25.01 15.65 -9.26
CA GLY A 337 24.84 16.98 -8.68
C GLY A 337 25.15 18.08 -9.70
N VAL A 338 24.12 18.79 -10.16
CA VAL A 338 24.25 19.97 -11.04
C VAL A 338 23.82 21.21 -10.25
N ASP A 339 24.67 22.23 -10.25
CA ASP A 339 24.40 23.53 -9.63
C ASP A 339 23.55 24.42 -10.55
N TRP A 340 22.25 24.15 -10.57
CA TRP A 340 21.27 24.96 -11.28
C TRP A 340 21.15 26.38 -10.72
N ARG A 341 21.48 26.60 -9.44
CA ARG A 341 21.38 27.93 -8.82
C ARG A 341 22.47 28.85 -9.35
N GLY A 342 23.69 28.34 -9.49
CA GLY A 342 24.80 29.09 -10.09
C GLY A 342 24.55 29.43 -11.56
N LEU A 343 23.91 28.54 -12.32
CA LEU A 343 23.57 28.79 -13.73
C LEU A 343 22.44 29.82 -13.91
N LEU A 344 21.46 29.82 -13.00
CA LEU A 344 20.27 30.66 -13.05
C LEU A 344 20.34 31.77 -12.00
N ASP A 345 21.45 32.51 -11.95
CA ASP A 345 21.62 33.59 -10.99
C ASP A 345 20.50 34.64 -11.11
N GLY A 346 19.94 35.06 -9.97
CA GLY A 346 18.76 35.91 -9.90
C GLY A 346 17.41 35.22 -10.19
N ALA A 347 17.37 33.93 -10.52
CA ALA A 347 16.12 33.18 -10.67
C ALA A 347 15.54 32.78 -9.31
N HIS A 348 14.21 32.66 -9.26
CA HIS A 348 13.49 32.20 -8.07
C HIS A 348 12.94 30.79 -8.30
N LEU A 349 13.02 29.94 -7.27
CA LEU A 349 12.31 28.67 -7.27
C LEU A 349 10.81 28.96 -7.26
N VAL A 350 10.12 28.47 -8.29
CA VAL A 350 8.66 28.50 -8.35
C VAL A 350 8.12 27.19 -7.79
N GLU A 351 7.04 27.26 -7.00
CA GLU A 351 6.32 26.05 -6.62
C GLU A 351 5.70 25.44 -7.88
N LEU A 352 6.15 24.22 -8.21
CA LEU A 352 5.46 23.36 -9.15
C LEU A 352 4.44 22.52 -8.40
N PRO A 353 3.35 22.06 -9.05
CA PRO A 353 2.48 21.04 -8.47
C PRO A 353 3.34 19.91 -7.92
N THR A 354 3.18 19.62 -6.62
CA THR A 354 3.96 18.58 -5.94
C THR A 354 3.65 17.21 -6.53
N TYR A 355 4.39 16.18 -6.09
CA TYR A 355 4.11 14.78 -6.41
C TYR A 355 2.59 14.53 -6.39
N ALA A 356 2.07 14.04 -7.52
CA ALA A 356 0.66 13.67 -7.63
C ALA A 356 0.47 12.39 -6.83
N PHE A 357 0.37 12.52 -5.51
CA PHE A 357 0.02 11.43 -4.63
C PHE A 357 -1.21 10.75 -5.20
N GLU A 358 -1.14 9.44 -5.40
CA GLU A 358 -2.34 8.64 -5.53
C GLU A 358 -3.05 8.74 -4.18
N ARG A 359 -4.00 9.68 -4.09
CA ARG A 359 -4.65 10.05 -2.84
C ARG A 359 -5.61 8.96 -2.41
N GLN A 360 -5.03 7.90 -1.85
CA GLN A 360 -5.74 6.85 -1.15
C GLN A 360 -5.74 7.18 0.34
N ARG A 361 -6.87 6.96 1.00
CA ARG A 361 -7.10 7.39 2.38
C ARG A 361 -6.52 6.36 3.36
N PHE A 362 -5.21 6.40 3.56
CA PHE A 362 -4.49 5.56 4.53
C PHE A 362 -4.35 6.24 5.90
N TRP A 363 -5.47 6.70 6.44
CA TRP A 363 -5.52 7.08 7.84
C TRP A 363 -5.79 5.80 8.63
N LEU A 364 -5.06 5.58 9.73
CA LEU A 364 -5.66 4.84 10.83
C LEU A 364 -6.97 5.58 11.09
N SER A 365 -8.10 4.96 10.78
CA SER A 365 -9.40 5.50 11.16
C SER A 365 -9.29 5.77 12.64
N ASN A 366 -9.07 7.03 13.01
CA ASN A 366 -8.95 7.42 14.38
C ASN A 366 -10.33 7.11 14.94
N GLU A 367 -10.41 5.98 15.64
CA GLU A 367 -11.56 5.62 16.46
C GLU A 367 -12.00 6.91 17.12
N GLY A 368 -13.24 7.30 16.85
CA GLY A 368 -13.72 8.61 17.22
C GLY A 368 -13.46 8.81 18.71
N PHE A 369 -12.47 9.63 19.04
CA PHE A 369 -12.43 10.31 20.33
C PHE A 369 -13.68 11.19 20.33
N GLY A 370 -14.80 10.57 20.74
CA GLY A 370 -15.93 11.26 21.29
C GLY A 370 -15.41 12.21 22.36
N ALA A 371 -16.08 13.35 22.50
CA ALA A 371 -15.72 14.39 23.45
C ALA A 371 -15.19 13.79 24.76
N ASP A 372 -14.01 14.24 25.18
CA ASP A 372 -13.32 13.80 26.39
C ASP A 372 -14.30 13.81 27.59
N ALA A 373 -14.79 12.64 27.97
CA ALA A 373 -15.75 12.48 29.07
C ALA A 373 -15.16 13.02 30.38
N ALA A 374 -13.83 12.95 30.55
CA ALA A 374 -13.13 13.50 31.71
C ALA A 374 -13.24 15.03 31.77
N GLY A 375 -13.25 15.70 30.61
CA GLY A 375 -13.49 17.15 30.50
C GLY A 375 -14.89 17.59 30.96
N LEU A 376 -15.86 16.65 31.03
CA LEU A 376 -17.20 16.85 31.58
C LEU A 376 -17.34 16.32 33.02
N GLY A 377 -16.26 15.86 33.65
CA GLY A 377 -16.26 15.26 34.98
C GLY A 377 -16.90 13.87 35.05
N LEU A 378 -17.00 13.18 33.90
CA LEU A 378 -17.56 11.83 33.79
C LEU A 378 -16.45 10.79 33.59
N ALA A 379 -16.70 9.55 34.00
CA ALA A 379 -15.81 8.45 33.67
C ALA A 379 -15.92 8.12 32.18
N ALA A 380 -14.77 7.91 31.52
CA ALA A 380 -14.75 7.46 30.13
C ALA A 380 -15.27 6.02 30.05
N GLY A 381 -16.24 5.80 29.16
CA GLY A 381 -16.66 4.45 28.81
C GLY A 381 -15.64 3.84 27.87
N GLU A 382 -14.82 2.90 28.33
CA GLU A 382 -13.90 2.11 27.48
C GLU A 382 -14.68 1.09 26.62
N HIS A 383 -15.75 1.51 25.95
CA HIS A 383 -16.63 0.65 25.16
C HIS A 383 -16.98 1.31 23.82
N PRO A 384 -16.90 0.59 22.67
CA PRO A 384 -17.08 1.20 21.35
C PRO A 384 -18.44 1.88 21.11
N LEU A 385 -19.51 1.44 21.79
CA LEU A 385 -20.85 2.03 21.66
C LEU A 385 -21.25 2.93 22.84
N LEU A 386 -20.48 2.97 23.93
CA LEU A 386 -20.82 3.70 25.17
C LEU A 386 -19.61 4.51 25.62
N GLY A 387 -19.63 5.82 25.37
CA GLY A 387 -18.47 6.69 25.55
C GLY A 387 -18.33 7.30 26.95
N ALA A 388 -19.37 7.26 27.78
CA ALA A 388 -19.32 7.81 29.14
C ALA A 388 -20.20 7.03 30.13
N VAL A 389 -19.76 6.99 31.39
CA VAL A 389 -20.49 6.43 32.53
C VAL A 389 -20.79 7.55 33.53
N VAL A 390 -22.05 7.62 33.95
CA VAL A 390 -22.55 8.57 34.95
C VAL A 390 -23.02 7.78 36.16
N GLU A 391 -22.34 7.94 37.29
CA GLU A 391 -22.81 7.38 38.55
C GLU A 391 -24.09 8.08 39.02
N LEU A 392 -25.01 7.33 39.64
CA LEU A 392 -26.23 7.84 40.24
C LEU A 392 -26.16 7.65 41.77
N PRO A 393 -25.52 8.57 42.53
CA PRO A 393 -25.27 8.37 43.95
C PRO A 393 -26.52 8.12 44.80
N ALA A 394 -27.67 8.63 44.37
CA ALA A 394 -28.94 8.46 45.06
C ALA A 394 -29.48 7.02 45.02
N SER A 395 -29.25 6.29 43.92
CA SER A 395 -29.68 4.89 43.76
C SER A 395 -28.53 3.89 43.89
N GLY A 396 -27.28 4.36 43.84
CA GLY A 396 -26.10 3.50 43.68
C GLY A 396 -26.12 2.73 42.35
N GLY A 397 -26.83 3.24 41.35
CA GLY A 397 -26.86 2.73 39.97
C GLY A 397 -26.00 3.56 39.02
N VAL A 398 -26.08 3.28 37.73
CA VAL A 398 -25.31 3.97 36.68
C VAL A 398 -26.16 4.28 35.45
N LEU A 399 -25.77 5.33 34.73
CA LEU A 399 -26.25 5.65 33.40
C LEU A 399 -25.06 5.64 32.45
N LEU A 400 -25.04 4.72 31.48
CA LEU A 400 -24.06 4.71 30.40
C LEU A 400 -24.66 5.41 29.19
N THR A 401 -23.88 6.23 28.49
CA THR A 401 -24.35 6.96 27.30
C THR A 401 -23.40 6.85 26.13
N GLY A 402 -23.97 6.80 24.93
CA GLY A 402 -23.24 6.66 23.68
C GLY A 402 -23.98 7.25 22.49
N ARG A 403 -23.35 7.15 21.32
CA ARG A 403 -23.87 7.71 20.07
C ARG A 403 -23.63 6.75 18.92
N LEU A 404 -24.71 6.17 18.39
CA LEU A 404 -24.66 5.34 17.20
C LEU A 404 -24.72 6.24 15.97
N ALA A 405 -23.64 6.29 15.20
CA ALA A 405 -23.54 7.07 13.97
C ALA A 405 -23.12 6.14 12.81
N PRO A 406 -23.85 6.12 11.69
CA PRO A 406 -23.54 5.24 10.56
C PRO A 406 -22.12 5.40 10.01
N GLY A 407 -21.57 6.62 9.99
CA GLY A 407 -20.19 6.87 9.52
C GLY A 407 -19.08 6.58 10.55
N VAL A 408 -19.43 6.09 11.74
CA VAL A 408 -18.47 5.65 12.79
C VAL A 408 -18.59 4.15 13.04
N HIS A 409 -19.82 3.63 13.00
CA HIS A 409 -20.14 2.23 13.24
C HIS A 409 -20.72 1.62 11.95
N GLU A 410 -19.95 1.71 10.86
CA GLU A 410 -20.41 1.33 9.51
C GLU A 410 -20.92 -0.12 9.47
N TRP A 411 -20.29 -1.00 10.25
CA TRP A 411 -20.65 -2.41 10.37
C TRP A 411 -22.10 -2.63 10.85
N LEU A 412 -22.69 -1.72 11.63
CA LEU A 412 -24.07 -1.86 12.09
C LEU A 412 -25.09 -1.78 10.95
N ALA A 413 -24.77 -1.12 9.84
CA ALA A 413 -25.64 -1.05 8.68
C ALA A 413 -25.81 -2.40 7.96
N ASP A 414 -24.87 -3.32 8.16
CA ASP A 414 -24.90 -4.67 7.58
C ASP A 414 -25.88 -5.60 8.32
N HIS A 415 -26.41 -5.23 9.49
CA HIS A 415 -27.51 -5.96 10.12
C HIS A 415 -28.86 -5.46 9.61
N ALA A 416 -29.22 -5.87 8.40
CA ALA A 416 -30.48 -5.48 7.77
C ALA A 416 -31.52 -6.61 7.78
N VAL A 417 -32.73 -6.29 8.22
CA VAL A 417 -33.88 -7.20 8.25
C VAL A 417 -34.99 -6.59 7.38
N ALA A 418 -35.49 -7.36 6.42
CA ALA A 418 -36.42 -6.91 5.38
C ALA A 418 -35.93 -5.63 4.66
N GLY A 419 -34.61 -5.48 4.51
CA GLY A 419 -33.97 -4.32 3.88
C GLY A 419 -33.85 -3.08 4.78
N VAL A 420 -34.21 -3.18 6.07
CA VAL A 420 -34.11 -2.09 7.04
C VAL A 420 -32.94 -2.37 8.00
N PRO A 421 -31.97 -1.47 8.16
CA PRO A 421 -30.93 -1.59 9.20
C PRO A 421 -31.54 -1.55 10.60
N VAL A 422 -31.34 -2.61 11.36
CA VAL A 422 -31.84 -2.76 12.75
C VAL A 422 -30.64 -3.05 13.64
N PHE A 423 -30.54 -2.37 14.79
CA PHE A 423 -29.54 -2.71 15.79
C PHE A 423 -29.73 -4.17 16.25
N PRO A 424 -28.69 -5.00 16.23
CA PRO A 424 -28.83 -6.43 16.49
C PRO A 424 -29.28 -6.71 17.92
N GLY A 425 -30.06 -7.78 18.11
CA GLY A 425 -30.48 -8.22 19.45
C GLY A 425 -29.30 -8.50 20.37
N THR A 426 -28.22 -9.03 19.80
CA THR A 426 -26.93 -9.29 20.47
C THR A 426 -26.21 -8.01 20.90
N GLY A 427 -26.48 -6.89 20.23
CA GLY A 427 -25.99 -5.58 20.64
C GLY A 427 -26.60 -5.15 21.98
N PHE A 428 -27.88 -5.44 22.23
CA PHE A 428 -28.49 -5.15 23.54
C PHE A 428 -27.92 -6.03 24.65
N VAL A 429 -27.58 -7.29 24.34
CA VAL A 429 -26.91 -8.19 25.28
C VAL A 429 -25.54 -7.65 25.67
N GLU A 430 -24.74 -7.23 24.69
CA GLU A 430 -23.43 -6.61 24.94
C GLU A 430 -23.54 -5.33 25.79
N LEU A 431 -24.51 -4.47 25.49
CA LEU A 431 -24.78 -3.28 26.31
C LEU A 431 -25.15 -3.63 27.76
N ALA A 432 -25.92 -4.71 27.95
CA ALA A 432 -26.33 -5.17 29.26
C ALA A 432 -25.16 -5.76 30.08
N ILE A 433 -24.29 -6.56 29.45
CA ILE A 433 -23.07 -7.07 30.07
C ILE A 433 -22.19 -5.91 30.53
N ARG A 434 -21.91 -4.96 29.62
CA ARG A 434 -21.07 -3.80 29.94
C ARG A 434 -21.64 -2.96 31.08
N ALA A 435 -22.96 -2.79 31.14
CA ALA A 435 -23.62 -2.05 32.22
C ALA A 435 -23.62 -2.82 33.55
N GLY A 436 -23.71 -4.16 33.50
CA GLY A 436 -23.58 -5.03 34.66
C GLY A 436 -22.18 -4.99 35.29
N ASP A 437 -21.14 -4.93 34.47
CA ASP A 437 -19.75 -4.82 34.94
C ASP A 437 -19.51 -3.57 35.81
N GLU A 438 -20.15 -2.43 35.47
CA GLU A 438 -20.06 -1.18 36.25
C GLU A 438 -20.63 -1.31 37.67
N VAL A 439 -21.58 -2.22 37.88
CA VAL A 439 -22.28 -2.39 39.16
C VAL A 439 -21.98 -3.73 39.83
N GLY A 440 -21.02 -4.50 39.30
CA GLY A 440 -20.66 -5.82 39.82
C GLY A 440 -21.77 -6.86 39.68
N CYS A 441 -22.61 -6.75 38.65
CA CYS A 441 -23.69 -7.69 38.34
C CYS A 441 -23.42 -8.36 36.97
N PRO A 442 -22.54 -9.38 36.90
CA PRO A 442 -22.05 -9.94 35.64
C PRO A 442 -23.06 -10.88 34.94
N VAL A 443 -24.19 -11.21 35.59
CA VAL A 443 -25.22 -12.08 35.02
C VAL A 443 -26.43 -11.26 34.61
N VAL A 444 -26.83 -11.42 33.35
CA VAL A 444 -28.13 -10.93 32.86
C VAL A 444 -29.16 -12.04 33.12
N ASP A 445 -29.95 -11.88 34.18
CA ASP A 445 -30.99 -12.85 34.56
C ASP A 445 -32.04 -12.93 33.46
N GLU A 446 -32.50 -11.77 32.98
CA GLU A 446 -33.42 -11.62 31.85
C GLU A 446 -33.19 -10.29 31.14
N LEU A 447 -33.29 -10.28 29.82
CA LEU A 447 -33.35 -9.09 28.98
C LEU A 447 -34.39 -9.28 27.88
N THR A 448 -35.48 -8.52 27.96
CA THR A 448 -36.59 -8.54 27.00
C THR A 448 -36.49 -7.34 26.06
N LEU A 449 -36.49 -7.61 24.74
CA LEU A 449 -36.45 -6.62 23.69
C LEU A 449 -37.89 -6.19 23.33
N GLN A 450 -38.24 -4.96 23.69
CA GLN A 450 -39.59 -4.40 23.56
C GLN A 450 -39.85 -3.80 22.17
N ALA A 451 -38.86 -3.08 21.62
CA ALA A 451 -38.98 -2.38 20.35
C ALA A 451 -37.67 -2.43 19.57
N PRO A 452 -37.70 -2.66 18.25
CA PRO A 452 -36.49 -2.63 17.43
C PRO A 452 -35.88 -1.23 17.42
N LEU A 453 -34.56 -1.15 17.53
CA LEU A 453 -33.82 0.10 17.34
C LEU A 453 -33.40 0.21 15.87
N LEU A 454 -34.07 1.09 15.13
CA LEU A 454 -33.80 1.32 13.73
C LEU A 454 -32.64 2.30 13.56
N LEU A 455 -31.70 1.98 12.65
CA LEU A 455 -30.55 2.82 12.38
C LEU A 455 -30.85 3.73 11.18
N PRO A 456 -30.68 5.05 11.29
CA PRO A 456 -30.97 5.97 10.20
C PRO A 456 -30.02 5.75 9.02
N ALA A 457 -30.54 5.86 7.80
CA ALA A 457 -29.75 5.81 6.58
C ALA A 457 -28.96 7.11 6.29
N SER A 458 -29.36 8.22 6.92
CA SER A 458 -28.68 9.52 6.84
C SER A 458 -27.51 9.60 7.83
N SER A 459 -26.66 10.63 7.72
CA SER A 459 -25.57 10.92 8.67
C SER A 459 -26.02 11.27 10.09
N ASP A 460 -27.32 11.18 10.38
CA ASP A 460 -27.89 11.48 11.68
C ASP A 460 -27.51 10.37 12.66
N ALA A 461 -27.18 10.77 13.89
CA ALA A 461 -26.84 9.80 14.92
C ALA A 461 -27.98 9.62 15.90
N VAL A 462 -28.00 8.43 16.48
CA VAL A 462 -28.91 8.05 17.55
C VAL A 462 -28.18 8.15 18.88
N ALA A 463 -28.74 8.90 19.82
CA ALA A 463 -28.26 8.90 21.19
C ALA A 463 -28.73 7.62 21.89
N LEU A 464 -27.83 6.98 22.64
CA LEU A 464 -28.07 5.75 23.37
C LEU A 464 -27.89 6.00 24.87
N GLN A 465 -28.77 5.41 25.69
CA GLN A 465 -28.65 5.40 27.14
C GLN A 465 -28.97 4.01 27.70
N VAL A 466 -28.13 3.54 28.63
CA VAL A 466 -28.36 2.32 29.40
C VAL A 466 -28.45 2.71 30.87
N VAL A 467 -29.59 2.45 31.49
CA VAL A 467 -29.87 2.83 32.88
C VAL A 467 -29.89 1.57 33.73
N VAL A 468 -29.10 1.55 34.80
CA VAL A 468 -29.13 0.51 35.82
C VAL A 468 -29.70 1.09 37.12
N GLY A 469 -30.74 0.45 37.64
CA GLY A 469 -31.46 0.87 38.83
C GLY A 469 -30.71 0.64 40.14
N ALA A 470 -31.39 0.96 41.24
CA ALA A 470 -30.91 0.66 42.59
C ALA A 470 -30.81 -0.85 42.82
N ALA A 471 -29.93 -1.27 43.73
CA ALA A 471 -29.88 -2.65 44.21
C ALA A 471 -31.12 -2.94 45.06
N GLU A 472 -31.78 -4.06 44.75
CA GLU A 472 -32.73 -4.70 45.66
C GLU A 472 -32.01 -5.44 46.79
N ASP A 473 -32.75 -5.90 47.81
CA ASP A 473 -32.19 -6.66 48.94
C ASP A 473 -31.43 -7.93 48.50
N SER A 474 -31.80 -8.49 47.35
CA SER A 474 -31.15 -9.66 46.75
C SER A 474 -29.84 -9.34 46.01
N GLY A 475 -29.47 -8.06 45.91
CA GLY A 475 -28.38 -7.56 45.07
C GLY A 475 -28.74 -7.43 43.58
N ARG A 476 -29.95 -7.83 43.18
CA ARG A 476 -30.44 -7.66 41.81
C ARG A 476 -30.69 -6.20 41.47
N ARG A 477 -30.57 -5.87 40.18
CA ARG A 477 -30.76 -4.51 39.66
C ARG A 477 -31.55 -4.55 38.36
N SER A 478 -32.48 -3.62 38.18
CA SER A 478 -33.14 -3.42 36.90
C SER A 478 -32.19 -2.78 35.88
N ILE A 479 -32.37 -3.11 34.60
CA ILE A 479 -31.69 -2.48 33.47
C ILE A 479 -32.71 -2.07 32.41
N SER A 480 -32.49 -0.90 31.79
CA SER A 480 -33.29 -0.42 30.66
C SER A 480 -32.38 0.24 29.61
N VAL A 481 -32.64 -0.03 28.32
CA VAL A 481 -31.90 0.55 27.19
C VAL A 481 -32.80 1.45 26.38
N PHE A 482 -32.42 2.72 26.27
CA PHE A 482 -33.17 3.76 25.58
C PHE A 482 -32.42 4.34 24.39
N SER A 483 -33.16 4.79 23.38
CA SER A 483 -32.58 5.59 22.30
C SER A 483 -33.41 6.82 21.97
N ARG A 484 -32.77 7.78 21.28
CA ARG A 484 -33.41 8.97 20.74
C ARG A 484 -32.76 9.38 19.42
N ALA A 485 -33.58 9.53 18.38
CA ALA A 485 -33.12 9.94 17.05
C ALA A 485 -32.84 11.46 16.98
N GLY A 486 -31.61 11.83 16.62
CA GLY A 486 -31.21 13.23 16.43
C GLY A 486 -31.14 14.08 17.71
N ALA A 487 -30.45 15.21 17.62
CA ALA A 487 -30.39 16.21 18.69
C ALA A 487 -31.51 17.27 18.54
N VAL A 488 -32.69 16.88 18.04
CA VAL A 488 -33.81 17.81 17.85
C VAL A 488 -34.53 17.97 19.20
N PRO A 489 -34.66 19.20 19.74
CA PRO A 489 -35.41 19.43 20.96
C PRO A 489 -36.86 18.95 20.81
N GLY A 490 -37.31 18.03 21.66
CA GLY A 490 -38.69 17.52 21.70
C GLY A 490 -38.91 16.08 21.23
N SER A 491 -37.91 15.38 20.69
CA SER A 491 -38.03 13.93 20.44
C SER A 491 -37.96 13.14 21.75
N GLY A 492 -38.95 12.29 22.01
CA GLY A 492 -38.99 11.43 23.21
C GLY A 492 -37.96 10.29 23.17
N TRP A 493 -37.60 9.77 24.34
CA TRP A 493 -36.82 8.53 24.45
C TRP A 493 -37.72 7.32 24.21
N VAL A 494 -37.20 6.33 23.50
CA VAL A 494 -37.88 5.04 23.26
C VAL A 494 -37.15 3.96 24.04
N CYS A 495 -37.88 3.17 24.84
CA CYS A 495 -37.34 1.99 25.50
C CYS A 495 -37.26 0.83 24.50
N HIS A 496 -36.09 0.22 24.38
CA HIS A 496 -35.84 -0.88 23.45
C HIS A 496 -35.66 -2.21 24.17
N ALA A 497 -35.09 -2.21 25.37
CA ALA A 497 -34.87 -3.41 26.14
C ALA A 497 -35.01 -3.12 27.64
N GLU A 498 -35.59 -4.07 28.38
CA GLU A 498 -35.67 -4.04 29.85
C GLU A 498 -35.33 -5.40 30.42
N GLY A 499 -34.76 -5.42 31.62
CA GLY A 499 -34.26 -6.64 32.20
C GLY A 499 -33.82 -6.52 33.65
N THR A 500 -33.20 -7.60 34.13
CA THR A 500 -32.64 -7.71 35.48
C THR A 500 -31.23 -8.27 35.43
N LEU A 501 -30.34 -7.70 36.23
CA LEU A 501 -28.95 -8.11 36.42
C LEU A 501 -28.75 -8.65 37.83
N SER A 502 -27.83 -9.60 38.03
CA SER A 502 -27.52 -10.17 39.35
C SER A 502 -26.02 -10.36 39.58
N PRO A 503 -25.56 -10.36 40.85
CA PRO A 503 -24.14 -10.52 41.23
C PRO A 503 -23.63 -11.97 41.17
N GLY A 504 -24.33 -12.87 40.48
CA GLY A 504 -24.04 -14.30 40.44
C GLY A 504 -22.95 -14.71 39.45
N SER A 505 -22.85 -16.01 39.19
CA SER A 505 -22.07 -16.57 38.08
C SER A 505 -22.82 -17.75 37.49
N VAL A 506 -22.91 -17.84 36.17
CA VAL A 506 -23.46 -19.03 35.49
C VAL A 506 -22.28 -19.93 35.13
N ALA A 507 -22.32 -21.22 35.46
CA ALA A 507 -21.26 -22.15 35.06
C ALA A 507 -21.44 -22.58 33.58
N PRO A 508 -20.37 -22.68 32.77
CA PRO A 508 -20.44 -23.24 31.43
C PRO A 508 -20.99 -24.68 31.46
N GLY A 509 -21.95 -24.99 30.58
CA GLY A 509 -22.68 -26.26 30.57
C GLY A 509 -22.09 -27.34 29.65
N ALA A 510 -21.21 -26.99 28.70
CA ALA A 510 -20.54 -27.95 27.82
C ALA A 510 -19.04 -27.72 27.66
N ASP A 511 -18.35 -28.84 27.38
CA ASP A 511 -16.95 -28.87 26.95
C ASP A 511 -16.90 -28.84 25.41
N LEU A 512 -16.33 -27.76 24.86
CA LEU A 512 -16.14 -27.53 23.42
C LEU A 512 -14.67 -27.68 22.98
N SER A 513 -13.83 -28.36 23.79
CA SER A 513 -12.42 -28.62 23.47
C SER A 513 -12.25 -29.63 22.33
N VAL A 514 -13.12 -30.63 22.25
CA VAL A 514 -13.13 -31.65 21.18
C VAL A 514 -13.90 -31.14 19.97
N TRP A 515 -13.21 -31.02 18.82
CA TRP A 515 -13.79 -30.42 17.62
C TRP A 515 -13.28 -31.06 16.31
N PRO A 516 -14.14 -31.31 15.29
CA PRO A 516 -15.60 -31.16 15.34
C PRO A 516 -16.22 -32.12 16.37
N PRO A 517 -17.41 -31.81 16.92
CA PRO A 517 -18.00 -32.60 17.99
C PRO A 517 -18.21 -34.06 17.57
N ALA A 518 -17.80 -34.99 18.42
CA ALA A 518 -17.94 -36.42 18.13
C ALA A 518 -19.42 -36.78 17.86
N GLY A 519 -19.66 -37.47 16.74
CA GLY A 519 -21.00 -37.88 16.31
C GLY A 519 -21.84 -36.80 15.63
N ALA A 520 -21.30 -35.60 15.39
CA ALA A 520 -21.98 -34.55 14.63
C ALA A 520 -21.75 -34.70 13.12
N ILE A 521 -22.79 -34.40 12.33
CA ILE A 521 -22.80 -34.47 10.87
C ILE A 521 -22.59 -33.06 10.32
N ALA A 522 -21.62 -32.88 9.42
CA ALA A 522 -21.33 -31.59 8.81
C ALA A 522 -22.50 -31.10 7.93
N VAL A 523 -22.78 -29.80 8.01
CA VAL A 523 -23.74 -29.08 7.16
C VAL A 523 -22.95 -28.08 6.33
N ASP A 524 -23.18 -28.06 5.02
CA ASP A 524 -22.53 -27.12 4.11
C ASP A 524 -23.14 -25.70 4.32
N PRO A 525 -22.35 -24.69 4.70
CA PRO A 525 -22.83 -23.32 4.85
C PRO A 525 -22.84 -22.52 3.54
N GLY A 526 -22.39 -23.10 2.41
CA GLY A 526 -22.12 -22.38 1.15
C GLY A 526 -23.28 -21.55 0.60
N ASP A 527 -24.52 -22.04 0.71
CA ASP A 527 -25.74 -21.33 0.30
C ASP A 527 -26.49 -20.66 1.48
N GLY A 528 -25.90 -20.72 2.68
CA GLY A 528 -26.56 -20.35 3.93
C GLY A 528 -27.03 -18.89 3.98
N TYR A 529 -26.21 -17.95 3.50
CA TYR A 529 -26.57 -16.53 3.47
C TYR A 529 -27.59 -16.19 2.38
N GLU A 530 -27.64 -16.96 1.29
CA GLU A 530 -28.68 -16.81 0.27
C GLU A 530 -30.05 -17.28 0.82
N ARG A 531 -30.05 -18.39 1.57
CA ARG A 531 -31.23 -18.90 2.28
C ARG A 531 -31.72 -17.92 3.36
N LEU A 532 -30.81 -17.30 4.11
CA LEU A 532 -31.10 -16.24 5.07
C LEU A 532 -31.71 -15.01 4.37
N ALA A 533 -31.11 -14.55 3.27
CA ALA A 533 -31.62 -13.43 2.49
C ALA A 533 -33.03 -13.69 1.94
N ALA A 534 -33.30 -14.91 1.44
CA ALA A 534 -34.62 -15.30 0.97
C ALA A 534 -35.70 -15.28 2.06
N ARG A 535 -35.31 -15.39 3.34
CA ARG A 535 -36.18 -15.28 4.52
C ARG A 535 -36.30 -13.86 5.07
N GLY A 536 -35.62 -12.89 4.46
CA GLY A 536 -35.63 -11.48 4.87
C GLY A 536 -34.43 -11.05 5.71
N TYR A 537 -33.45 -11.91 5.96
CA TYR A 537 -32.21 -11.54 6.66
C TYR A 537 -31.15 -11.06 5.65
N GLY A 538 -31.13 -9.76 5.38
CA GLY A 538 -30.22 -9.12 4.43
C GLY A 538 -28.84 -8.82 5.00
N TYR A 539 -28.19 -9.78 5.66
CA TYR A 539 -26.91 -9.56 6.31
C TYR A 539 -25.81 -9.15 5.30
N GLY A 540 -25.15 -8.03 5.57
CA GLY A 540 -23.98 -7.55 4.84
C GLY A 540 -22.67 -8.16 5.36
N PRO A 541 -21.52 -7.81 4.76
CA PRO A 541 -20.23 -8.44 5.03
C PRO A 541 -19.83 -8.56 6.50
N ALA A 542 -20.13 -7.56 7.35
CA ALA A 542 -19.77 -7.57 8.76
C ALA A 542 -20.47 -8.66 9.59
N PHE A 543 -21.67 -9.10 9.18
CA PHE A 543 -22.45 -10.11 9.89
C PHE A 543 -22.30 -11.52 9.30
N ARG A 544 -21.48 -11.69 8.25
CA ARG A 544 -21.28 -12.98 7.58
C ARG A 544 -20.13 -13.79 8.17
N GLY A 545 -20.22 -14.10 9.47
CA GLY A 545 -19.15 -14.75 10.23
C GLY A 545 -19.18 -16.29 10.31
N LEU A 546 -20.28 -16.96 9.97
CA LEU A 546 -20.41 -18.42 10.00
C LEU A 546 -19.46 -19.09 8.98
N THR A 547 -18.51 -19.90 9.47
CA THR A 547 -17.50 -20.58 8.62
C THR A 547 -17.75 -22.07 8.45
N ALA A 548 -18.35 -22.73 9.44
CA ALA A 548 -18.69 -24.14 9.38
C ALA A 548 -19.84 -24.49 10.34
N ALA A 549 -20.61 -25.54 10.04
CA ALA A 549 -21.72 -25.99 10.87
C ALA A 549 -21.82 -27.53 10.92
N TRP A 550 -22.32 -28.06 12.04
CA TRP A 550 -22.61 -29.48 12.24
C TRP A 550 -23.90 -29.66 13.04
N VAL A 551 -24.53 -30.81 12.89
CA VAL A 551 -25.76 -31.18 13.62
C VAL A 551 -25.57 -32.52 14.31
N ARG A 552 -26.02 -32.62 15.57
CA ARG A 552 -26.08 -33.87 16.32
C ARG A 552 -27.40 -33.94 17.08
N GLY A 553 -28.34 -34.73 16.57
CA GLY A 553 -29.69 -34.77 17.13
C GLY A 553 -30.40 -33.43 16.97
N ASP A 554 -30.75 -32.80 18.09
CA ASP A 554 -31.35 -31.46 18.19
C ASP A 554 -30.31 -30.36 18.48
N GLU A 555 -29.03 -30.72 18.60
CA GLU A 555 -27.93 -29.78 18.82
C GLU A 555 -27.35 -29.30 17.48
N VAL A 556 -27.09 -28.00 17.39
CA VAL A 556 -26.37 -27.35 16.28
C VAL A 556 -25.03 -26.86 16.79
N PHE A 557 -23.98 -27.12 16.03
CA PHE A 557 -22.63 -26.67 16.33
C PHE A 557 -22.12 -25.81 15.18
N ALA A 558 -21.32 -24.80 15.48
CA ALA A 558 -20.75 -23.94 14.45
C ALA A 558 -19.37 -23.41 14.79
N GLU A 559 -18.59 -23.10 13.76
CA GLU A 559 -17.44 -22.21 13.86
C GLU A 559 -17.84 -20.86 13.28
N VAL A 560 -17.49 -19.80 14.01
CA VAL A 560 -17.77 -18.43 13.63
C VAL A 560 -16.50 -17.60 13.80
N ALA A 561 -16.15 -16.81 12.79
CA ALA A 561 -15.08 -15.84 12.85
C ALA A 561 -15.64 -14.43 12.62
N LEU A 562 -15.14 -13.44 13.35
CA LEU A 562 -15.51 -12.05 13.15
C LEU A 562 -14.94 -11.60 11.79
N PRO A 563 -15.78 -11.15 10.83
CA PRO A 563 -15.29 -10.64 9.56
C PRO A 563 -14.53 -9.33 9.73
N ASP A 564 -13.51 -9.07 8.89
CA ASP A 564 -12.74 -7.82 8.92
C ASP A 564 -13.64 -6.57 8.78
N ALA A 565 -14.73 -6.68 8.03
CA ALA A 565 -15.72 -5.61 7.84
C ALA A 565 -16.46 -5.21 9.14
N ALA A 566 -16.45 -6.07 10.17
CA ALA A 566 -17.02 -5.76 11.48
C ALA A 566 -16.09 -4.94 12.38
N GLY A 567 -14.82 -4.78 12.01
CA GLY A 567 -13.81 -4.11 12.83
C GLY A 567 -13.17 -5.03 13.87
N GLY A 568 -12.67 -4.44 14.95
CA GLY A 568 -11.95 -5.15 16.01
C GLY A 568 -12.83 -5.61 17.18
N VAL A 569 -12.32 -6.55 17.97
CA VAL A 569 -12.96 -7.03 19.22
C VAL A 569 -12.66 -6.15 20.44
N ASN A 570 -11.75 -5.19 20.30
CA ASN A 570 -11.25 -4.38 21.43
C ASN A 570 -12.39 -3.56 22.04
N GLY A 571 -12.50 -3.59 23.37
CA GLY A 571 -13.50 -2.83 24.14
C GLY A 571 -14.89 -3.48 24.20
N PHE A 572 -15.15 -4.54 23.43
CA PHE A 572 -16.36 -5.36 23.59
C PHE A 572 -16.09 -6.54 24.53
N GLY A 573 -17.09 -6.91 25.33
CA GLY A 573 -17.14 -8.21 26.01
C GLY A 573 -17.26 -9.34 25.00
N VAL A 574 -18.31 -9.29 24.17
CA VAL A 574 -18.49 -10.13 22.99
C VAL A 574 -18.95 -9.27 21.82
N HIS A 575 -18.23 -9.33 20.69
CA HIS A 575 -18.62 -8.50 19.54
C HIS A 575 -20.03 -8.89 19.05
N PRO A 576 -20.99 -7.93 18.90
CA PRO A 576 -22.37 -8.26 18.56
C PRO A 576 -22.54 -9.06 17.27
N ALA A 577 -21.75 -8.75 16.23
CA ALA A 577 -21.76 -9.49 14.98
C ALA A 577 -21.25 -10.94 15.11
N LEU A 578 -20.35 -11.22 16.06
CA LEU A 578 -19.85 -12.57 16.32
C LEU A 578 -20.93 -13.44 16.98
N LEU A 579 -21.60 -12.91 18.00
CA LEU A 579 -22.71 -13.59 18.66
C LEU A 579 -23.92 -13.75 17.73
N ASP A 580 -24.17 -12.76 16.86
CA ASP A 580 -25.28 -12.82 15.91
C ASP A 580 -25.06 -13.92 14.87
N ALA A 581 -23.87 -13.98 14.27
CA ALA A 581 -23.49 -15.00 13.31
C ALA A 581 -23.54 -16.43 13.87
N ALA A 582 -23.39 -16.62 15.19
CA ALA A 582 -23.60 -17.91 15.84
C ALA A 582 -25.03 -18.43 15.63
N MET A 583 -26.03 -17.56 15.73
CA MET A 583 -27.44 -17.94 15.56
C MET A 583 -27.81 -18.23 14.10
N HIS A 584 -27.01 -17.77 13.12
CA HIS A 584 -27.24 -18.06 11.71
C HIS A 584 -27.18 -19.56 11.41
N ALA A 585 -26.41 -20.30 12.21
CA ALA A 585 -26.29 -21.76 12.12
C ALA A 585 -27.65 -22.48 12.27
N LEU A 586 -28.59 -21.92 13.05
CA LEU A 586 -29.94 -22.49 13.19
C LEU A 586 -30.67 -22.53 11.84
N VAL A 587 -30.60 -21.45 11.08
CA VAL A 587 -31.25 -21.34 9.77
C VAL A 587 -30.56 -22.22 8.73
N VAL A 588 -29.23 -22.34 8.80
CA VAL A 588 -28.45 -23.20 7.89
C VAL A 588 -28.74 -24.68 8.15
N ALA A 589 -28.88 -25.07 9.42
CA ALA A 589 -29.18 -26.44 9.86
C ALA A 589 -30.64 -26.88 9.62
N GLU A 590 -31.56 -25.96 9.33
CA GLU A 590 -32.95 -26.27 8.96
C GLU A 590 -33.02 -27.00 7.60
N GLY A 591 -32.92 -28.32 7.65
CA GLY A 591 -32.93 -29.21 6.48
C GLY A 591 -32.30 -30.59 6.74
N THR A 592 -31.49 -30.70 7.80
CA THR A 592 -30.74 -31.93 8.15
C THR A 592 -31.10 -32.51 9.53
N ALA A 593 -31.81 -31.78 10.39
CA ALA A 593 -32.25 -32.25 11.70
C ALA A 593 -33.62 -32.97 11.64
N PRO A 594 -33.85 -34.07 12.40
CA PRO A 594 -35.16 -34.68 12.56
C PRO A 594 -36.07 -33.75 13.39
N VAL A 595 -37.06 -33.15 12.73
CA VAL A 595 -38.31 -32.54 13.22
C VAL A 595 -38.48 -32.44 14.74
N ALA A 596 -38.15 -31.28 15.32
CA ALA A 596 -38.71 -30.81 16.61
C ALA A 596 -38.85 -29.27 16.74
N ALA A 597 -38.42 -28.49 15.74
CA ALA A 597 -38.64 -27.04 15.70
C ALA A 597 -39.74 -26.60 14.70
N SER A 598 -40.36 -27.52 13.96
CA SER A 598 -41.51 -27.21 13.10
C SER A 598 -42.84 -27.44 13.82
N HIS A 599 -43.16 -26.55 14.76
CA HIS A 599 -44.55 -26.23 15.08
C HIS A 599 -44.92 -24.83 14.60
N THR A 600 -44.38 -24.44 13.45
CA THR A 600 -45.11 -23.60 12.50
C THR A 600 -45.50 -24.49 11.34
N THR A 601 -46.67 -25.11 11.45
CA THR A 601 -47.40 -25.57 10.27
C THR A 601 -47.52 -24.37 9.33
N ALA A 602 -46.74 -24.37 8.24
CA ALA A 602 -47.16 -23.67 7.03
C ALA A 602 -48.44 -24.39 6.55
N SER A 603 -49.56 -24.01 7.16
CA SER A 603 -50.89 -24.26 6.63
C SER A 603 -50.86 -23.82 5.18
N HIS A 604 -50.93 -24.77 4.25
CA HIS A 604 -51.23 -24.52 2.86
C HIS A 604 -52.67 -24.02 2.76
N THR A 605 -52.88 -22.75 3.09
CA THR A 605 -54.13 -22.03 2.89
C THR A 605 -53.82 -20.63 2.42
N THR A 606 -53.93 -20.44 1.10
CA THR A 606 -54.29 -19.20 0.37
C THR A 606 -53.67 -17.88 0.84
N ALA A 607 -52.68 -17.41 0.07
CA ALA A 607 -52.41 -16.01 -0.30
C ALA A 607 -52.76 -14.91 0.72
N SER A 608 -51.85 -14.68 1.66
CA SER A 608 -51.56 -13.37 2.26
C SER A 608 -50.04 -13.23 2.35
N HIS A 609 -49.47 -12.33 1.57
CA HIS A 609 -48.02 -12.08 1.48
C HIS A 609 -47.50 -11.33 2.72
N THR A 610 -47.17 -12.05 3.79
CA THR A 610 -46.33 -11.52 4.88
C THR A 610 -45.23 -12.51 5.19
N THR A 611 -44.01 -12.23 4.72
CA THR A 611 -42.80 -12.95 5.15
C THR A 611 -42.53 -12.57 6.60
N GLU A 612 -42.72 -13.50 7.53
CA GLU A 612 -42.39 -13.30 8.95
C GLU A 612 -40.93 -13.67 9.21
N VAL A 613 -40.20 -12.76 9.86
CA VAL A 613 -38.79 -12.94 10.24
C VAL A 613 -38.72 -13.20 11.74
N LEU A 614 -37.97 -14.21 12.18
CA LEU A 614 -37.76 -14.47 13.61
C LEU A 614 -36.64 -13.58 14.13
N LEU A 615 -36.93 -12.73 15.11
CA LEU A 615 -35.92 -11.91 15.78
C LEU A 615 -35.80 -12.32 17.25
N PRO A 616 -34.59 -12.28 17.84
CA PRO A 616 -34.43 -12.46 19.28
C PRO A 616 -35.35 -11.51 20.05
N PHE A 617 -36.03 -12.03 21.07
CA PHE A 617 -37.01 -11.30 21.87
C PHE A 617 -36.65 -11.29 23.34
N SER A 618 -36.21 -12.42 23.90
CA SER A 618 -35.80 -12.51 25.30
C SER A 618 -34.54 -13.34 25.44
N TRP A 619 -33.64 -12.91 26.32
CA TRP A 619 -32.38 -13.55 26.68
C TRP A 619 -32.35 -13.79 28.18
N GLN A 620 -32.02 -15.00 28.62
CA GLN A 620 -32.03 -15.37 30.02
C GLN A 620 -30.74 -16.07 30.42
N ASN A 621 -30.29 -15.78 31.64
CA ASN A 621 -29.07 -16.33 32.24
C ASN A 621 -27.86 -16.16 31.30
N VAL A 622 -27.61 -14.92 30.84
CA VAL A 622 -26.43 -14.60 30.03
C VAL A 622 -25.26 -14.29 30.95
N SER A 623 -24.12 -14.91 30.68
CA SER A 623 -22.87 -14.68 31.43
C SER A 623 -21.69 -14.69 30.47
N LEU A 624 -20.86 -13.64 30.55
CA LEU A 624 -19.56 -13.57 29.87
C LEU A 624 -18.48 -14.20 30.75
N HIS A 625 -17.61 -15.00 30.14
CA HIS A 625 -16.51 -15.69 30.83
C HIS A 625 -15.14 -15.13 30.43
N ALA A 626 -15.00 -14.72 29.17
CA ALA A 626 -13.78 -14.15 28.62
C ALA A 626 -14.12 -13.20 27.46
N ALA A 627 -13.34 -12.12 27.33
CA ALA A 627 -13.45 -11.14 26.26
C ALA A 627 -12.32 -11.28 25.23
N GLY A 628 -12.46 -10.61 24.08
CA GLY A 628 -11.41 -10.52 23.05
C GLY A 628 -11.33 -11.72 22.08
N ALA A 629 -12.30 -12.64 22.13
CA ALA A 629 -12.39 -13.72 21.14
C ALA A 629 -12.81 -13.17 19.77
N SER A 630 -11.97 -13.35 18.74
CA SER A 630 -12.29 -13.02 17.34
C SER A 630 -12.82 -14.21 16.54
N ALA A 631 -12.78 -15.41 17.11
CA ALA A 631 -13.38 -16.61 16.55
C ALA A 631 -13.83 -17.55 17.66
N VAL A 632 -15.00 -18.16 17.49
CA VAL A 632 -15.64 -19.02 18.48
C VAL A 632 -16.14 -20.32 17.89
N ARG A 633 -16.12 -21.36 18.72
CA ARG A 633 -16.90 -22.59 18.59
C ARG A 633 -18.22 -22.39 19.32
N VAL A 634 -19.30 -22.78 18.67
CA VAL A 634 -20.68 -22.56 19.12
C VAL A 634 -21.34 -23.90 19.36
N ARG A 635 -22.10 -24.01 20.44
CA ARG A 635 -23.13 -25.04 20.63
C ARG A 635 -24.48 -24.36 20.87
N ILE A 636 -25.50 -24.80 20.15
CA ILE A 636 -26.89 -24.38 20.31
C ILE A 636 -27.72 -25.63 20.57
N ALA A 637 -28.47 -25.64 21.67
CA ALA A 637 -29.32 -26.77 22.06
C ALA A 637 -30.71 -26.29 22.50
N PRO A 638 -31.75 -27.13 22.46
CA PRO A 638 -33.07 -26.74 22.96
C PRO A 638 -33.06 -26.44 24.47
N ALA A 639 -33.74 -25.37 24.87
CA ALA A 639 -33.85 -24.92 26.27
C ALA A 639 -35.31 -24.71 26.75
N GLY A 640 -36.29 -25.18 25.96
CA GLY A 640 -37.72 -25.02 26.26
C GLY A 640 -38.57 -24.99 24.99
N GLN A 641 -39.87 -24.72 25.12
CA GLN A 641 -40.73 -24.49 23.96
C GLN A 641 -40.30 -23.18 23.27
N SER A 642 -39.82 -23.29 22.02
CA SER A 642 -39.36 -22.16 21.21
C SER A 642 -38.17 -21.38 21.81
N ALA A 643 -37.36 -22.02 22.65
CA ALA A 643 -36.17 -21.45 23.26
C ALA A 643 -34.92 -22.32 22.98
N VAL A 644 -33.77 -21.67 22.83
CA VAL A 644 -32.47 -22.34 22.66
C VAL A 644 -31.44 -21.81 23.65
N SER A 645 -30.57 -22.67 24.15
CA SER A 645 -29.35 -22.27 24.86
C SER A 645 -28.23 -22.05 23.85
N ILE A 646 -27.30 -21.14 24.15
CA ILE A 646 -26.14 -20.84 23.29
C ILE A 646 -24.89 -20.83 24.15
N GLU A 647 -23.89 -21.59 23.76
CA GLU A 647 -22.59 -21.64 24.42
C GLU A 647 -21.49 -21.32 23.40
N LEU A 648 -20.64 -20.36 23.75
CA LEU A 648 -19.48 -19.97 22.96
C LEU A 648 -18.21 -20.36 23.70
N ALA A 649 -17.26 -20.92 22.96
CA ALA A 649 -15.89 -21.14 23.41
C ALA A 649 -14.90 -20.64 22.36
N ASP A 650 -13.67 -20.31 22.75
CA ASP A 650 -12.61 -19.96 21.81
C ASP A 650 -12.14 -21.18 20.99
N ARG A 651 -11.11 -21.02 20.15
CA ARG A 651 -10.58 -22.12 19.34
C ARG A 651 -9.90 -23.23 20.15
N LEU A 652 -9.58 -22.98 21.43
CA LEU A 652 -9.02 -23.96 22.36
C LEU A 652 -10.13 -24.67 23.16
N GLY A 653 -11.39 -24.22 23.05
CA GLY A 653 -12.51 -24.74 23.82
C GLY A 653 -12.69 -24.07 25.18
N LEU A 654 -12.01 -22.95 25.44
CA LEU A 654 -12.20 -22.18 26.67
C LEU A 654 -13.50 -21.37 26.58
N PRO A 655 -14.38 -21.38 27.61
CA PRO A 655 -15.65 -20.66 27.60
C PRO A 655 -15.49 -19.15 27.37
N VAL A 656 -16.34 -18.59 26.50
CA VAL A 656 -16.42 -17.17 26.16
C VAL A 656 -17.74 -16.58 26.65
N LEU A 657 -18.88 -17.19 26.30
CA LEU A 657 -20.23 -16.72 26.66
C LEU A 657 -21.16 -17.92 26.88
N SER A 658 -22.06 -17.82 27.86
CA SER A 658 -23.19 -18.75 28.03
C SER A 658 -24.50 -17.99 28.02
N VAL A 659 -25.50 -18.55 27.35
CA VAL A 659 -26.89 -18.09 27.32
C VAL A 659 -27.76 -19.29 27.70
N GLY A 660 -28.44 -19.20 28.85
CA GLY A 660 -29.30 -20.28 29.32
C GLY A 660 -30.54 -20.49 28.45
N ALA A 661 -31.17 -19.41 28.01
CA ALA A 661 -32.26 -19.46 27.04
C ALA A 661 -32.35 -18.17 26.21
N MET A 662 -32.54 -18.31 24.91
CA MET A 662 -32.89 -17.25 23.96
C MET A 662 -34.17 -17.64 23.25
N VAL A 663 -35.16 -16.75 23.30
CA VAL A 663 -36.46 -16.91 22.63
C VAL A 663 -36.53 -15.94 21.47
N ALA A 664 -36.88 -16.44 20.29
CA ALA A 664 -37.14 -15.61 19.12
C ALA A 664 -38.65 -15.48 18.85
N ARG A 665 -39.08 -14.35 18.29
CA ARG A 665 -40.48 -14.10 17.92
C ARG A 665 -40.61 -13.66 16.46
N PRO A 666 -41.72 -14.02 15.79
CA PRO A 666 -41.99 -13.56 14.43
C PRO A 666 -42.31 -12.07 14.41
N VAL A 667 -41.69 -11.36 13.48
CA VAL A 667 -41.93 -9.95 13.17
C VAL A 667 -42.20 -9.82 11.68
N SER A 668 -43.30 -9.16 11.34
CA SER A 668 -43.68 -8.89 9.95
C SER A 668 -42.98 -7.65 9.39
N ASP A 669 -42.72 -7.61 8.08
CA ASP A 669 -42.23 -6.43 7.35
C ASP A 669 -43.12 -5.19 7.61
N ARG A 670 -44.44 -5.38 7.76
CA ARG A 670 -45.37 -4.29 8.10
C ARG A 670 -45.12 -3.70 9.49
N GLN A 671 -44.78 -4.53 10.48
CA GLN A 671 -44.44 -4.06 11.83
C GLN A 671 -43.11 -3.27 11.82
N LEU A 672 -42.10 -3.74 11.08
CA LEU A 672 -40.82 -3.04 10.93
C LEU A 672 -41.00 -1.68 10.22
N ARG A 673 -41.75 -1.62 9.12
CA ARG A 673 -42.04 -0.36 8.41
C ARG A 673 -42.93 0.61 9.19
N ALA A 674 -43.83 0.09 10.01
CA ALA A 674 -44.62 0.92 10.92
C ALA A 674 -43.73 1.61 11.98
N ALA A 675 -42.70 0.91 12.47
CA ALA A 675 -41.69 1.49 13.36
C ALA A 675 -40.84 2.57 12.66
N VAL A 676 -40.51 2.40 11.36
CA VAL A 676 -39.79 3.41 10.55
C VAL A 676 -40.59 4.71 10.38
N SER A 677 -41.92 4.61 10.29
CA SER A 677 -42.80 5.73 9.94
C SER A 677 -43.10 6.71 11.09
N GLY A 678 -42.47 6.55 12.26
CA GLY A 678 -42.54 7.50 13.39
C GLY A 678 -43.95 7.88 13.86
N SER A 679 -44.95 7.05 13.57
CA SER A 679 -46.37 7.43 13.70
C SER A 679 -46.85 7.29 15.15
N SER A 680 -46.67 8.37 15.93
CA SER A 680 -47.32 8.81 17.21
C SER A 680 -47.78 7.77 18.26
N PRO A 681 -47.65 8.04 19.58
CA PRO A 681 -48.11 7.15 20.67
C PRO A 681 -49.64 6.94 20.75
N ASP A 682 -50.45 7.72 20.04
CA ASP A 682 -51.92 7.71 20.16
C ASP A 682 -52.60 6.69 19.23
N ARG A 683 -52.26 5.41 19.35
CA ARG A 683 -53.08 4.34 18.78
C ARG A 683 -53.77 3.54 19.88
N LEU A 684 -55.07 3.35 19.74
CA LEU A 684 -55.83 2.42 20.55
C LEU A 684 -55.38 1.00 20.21
N PHE A 685 -54.84 0.28 21.19
CA PHE A 685 -54.48 -1.12 21.06
C PHE A 685 -55.72 -1.98 21.27
N GLU A 686 -55.90 -3.01 20.45
CA GLU A 686 -56.93 -4.04 20.63
C GLU A 686 -56.28 -5.28 21.24
N LEU A 687 -56.84 -5.78 22.35
CA LEU A 687 -56.38 -6.99 23.02
C LEU A 687 -56.97 -8.21 22.33
N ILE A 688 -56.16 -8.96 21.60
CA ILE A 688 -56.57 -10.19 20.90
C ILE A 688 -56.01 -11.39 21.67
N TRP A 689 -56.90 -12.17 22.28
CA TRP A 689 -56.55 -13.42 22.97
C TRP A 689 -56.44 -14.57 21.97
N SER A 690 -55.31 -15.28 21.99
CA SER A 690 -55.07 -16.47 21.16
C SER A 690 -55.11 -17.73 22.05
N PRO A 691 -55.78 -18.82 21.61
CA PRO A 691 -55.82 -20.07 22.35
C PRO A 691 -54.42 -20.69 22.51
N ALA A 692 -54.05 -21.07 23.74
CA ALA A 692 -52.84 -21.86 23.98
C ALA A 692 -53.14 -23.34 23.70
N SER A 693 -52.43 -23.95 22.75
CA SER A 693 -52.53 -25.39 22.47
C SER A 693 -51.74 -26.18 23.52
N THR A 694 -52.44 -26.83 24.46
CA THR A 694 -51.80 -27.76 25.39
C THR A 694 -51.65 -29.13 24.74
N THR A 695 -50.42 -29.51 24.38
CA THR A 695 -50.09 -30.91 24.05
C THR A 695 -49.87 -31.66 25.37
N PRO A 696 -50.50 -32.83 25.60
CA PRO A 696 -50.29 -33.57 26.84
C PRO A 696 -48.85 -34.10 26.87
N ALA A 697 -48.01 -33.52 27.74
CA ALA A 697 -46.65 -33.98 27.95
C ALA A 697 -46.65 -35.37 28.59
N ALA A 698 -45.87 -36.28 28.01
CA ALA A 698 -45.55 -37.56 28.62
C ALA A 698 -44.77 -37.30 29.92
N THR A 699 -45.36 -37.77 31.03
CA THR A 699 -44.80 -37.99 32.37
C THR A 699 -43.35 -37.54 32.59
N THR A 700 -43.21 -36.35 33.17
CA THR A 700 -42.06 -35.96 34.01
C THR A 700 -42.57 -35.16 35.20
N VAL A 701 -41.88 -35.34 36.34
CA VAL A 701 -42.29 -35.02 37.71
C VAL A 701 -43.04 -33.68 37.82
N VAL A 702 -44.32 -33.77 38.18
CA VAL A 702 -45.19 -32.63 38.47
C VAL A 702 -44.60 -31.88 39.67
N PRO A 703 -44.25 -30.58 39.58
CA PRO A 703 -43.95 -29.81 40.78
C PRO A 703 -45.20 -29.84 41.66
N ALA A 704 -45.06 -30.06 42.97
CA ALA A 704 -46.20 -30.19 43.88
C ALA A 704 -46.98 -28.86 43.94
N TYR A 705 -47.90 -28.65 43.01
CA TYR A 705 -48.81 -27.52 43.00
C TYR A 705 -50.05 -27.88 43.80
N LYS A 706 -50.64 -26.87 44.43
CA LYS A 706 -51.99 -26.99 45.01
C LYS A 706 -52.94 -26.28 44.07
N LEU A 707 -53.95 -26.99 43.60
CA LEU A 707 -55.01 -26.41 42.77
C LEU A 707 -56.11 -25.87 43.68
N PHE A 708 -56.48 -24.61 43.50
CA PHE A 708 -57.71 -24.02 44.01
C PHE A 708 -58.64 -23.81 42.82
N GLU A 709 -59.68 -24.63 42.71
CA GLU A 709 -60.70 -24.46 41.68
C GLU A 709 -61.74 -23.44 42.15
N SER A 710 -61.80 -22.31 41.45
CA SER A 710 -62.82 -21.28 41.60
C SER A 710 -63.82 -21.47 40.47
N VAL A 711 -64.93 -22.15 40.76
CA VAL A 711 -65.96 -22.45 39.76
C VAL A 711 -67.32 -22.07 40.34
N ALA A 712 -68.12 -21.32 39.58
CA ALA A 712 -69.50 -21.04 39.95
C ALA A 712 -70.36 -22.30 39.87
N VAL A 713 -71.30 -22.45 40.80
CA VAL A 713 -72.21 -23.62 40.84
C VAL A 713 -73.65 -23.19 40.51
N GLU A 714 -74.01 -21.90 40.59
CA GLU A 714 -75.37 -21.40 40.30
C GLU A 714 -75.42 -20.08 39.50
N MET A 715 -76.57 -19.80 38.87
CA MET A 715 -76.80 -18.68 37.93
C MET A 715 -77.03 -17.31 38.60
N LEU A 716 -76.35 -16.99 39.71
CA LEU A 716 -76.38 -15.65 40.31
C LEU A 716 -74.99 -14.99 40.26
N PRO A 717 -74.66 -14.31 39.14
CA PRO A 717 -73.28 -14.04 38.77
C PRO A 717 -72.53 -13.10 39.73
N VAL A 718 -73.19 -12.14 40.38
CA VAL A 718 -72.47 -11.13 41.19
C VAL A 718 -72.15 -11.64 42.60
N SER A 719 -73.08 -12.32 43.26
CA SER A 719 -72.85 -12.86 44.61
C SER A 719 -71.85 -13.99 44.61
N ASP A 720 -71.89 -14.83 43.57
CA ASP A 720 -71.02 -16.00 43.46
C ASP A 720 -69.59 -15.57 43.13
N VAL A 721 -69.40 -14.60 42.22
CA VAL A 721 -68.09 -13.99 41.94
C VAL A 721 -67.51 -13.35 43.21
N TYR A 722 -68.31 -12.61 43.98
CA TYR A 722 -67.83 -12.00 45.22
C TYR A 722 -67.38 -13.06 46.24
N ALA A 723 -68.19 -14.09 46.48
CA ALA A 723 -67.87 -15.15 47.42
C ALA A 723 -66.63 -15.94 47.00
N ARG A 724 -66.50 -16.25 45.71
CA ARG A 724 -65.38 -17.00 45.14
C ARG A 724 -64.09 -16.20 45.12
N THR A 725 -64.14 -14.92 44.73
CA THR A 725 -62.98 -14.02 44.80
C THR A 725 -62.46 -13.92 46.22
N HIS A 726 -63.33 -13.82 47.22
CA HIS A 726 -62.93 -13.81 48.63
C HIS A 726 -62.31 -15.13 49.09
N GLN A 727 -62.82 -16.27 48.62
CA GLN A 727 -62.23 -17.59 48.93
C GLN A 727 -60.88 -17.79 48.24
N ALA A 728 -60.74 -17.37 46.98
CA ALA A 728 -59.49 -17.37 46.24
C ALA A 728 -58.44 -16.47 46.93
N LEU A 729 -58.84 -15.26 47.34
CA LEU A 729 -57.99 -14.34 48.09
C LEU A 729 -57.53 -14.96 49.42
N ALA A 730 -58.43 -15.59 50.18
CA ALA A 730 -58.05 -16.27 51.42
C ALA A 730 -57.08 -17.44 51.17
N ALA A 731 -57.27 -18.20 50.08
CA ALA A 731 -56.38 -19.28 49.68
C ALA A 731 -54.99 -18.77 49.28
N VAL A 732 -54.91 -17.65 48.54
CA VAL A 732 -53.66 -16.99 48.16
C VAL A 732 -52.95 -16.42 49.40
N GLN A 733 -53.68 -15.74 50.28
CA GLN A 733 -53.11 -15.17 51.50
C GLN A 733 -52.56 -16.26 52.43
N SER A 734 -53.32 -17.34 52.68
CA SER A 734 -52.83 -18.50 53.44
C SER A 734 -51.61 -19.13 52.77
N TRP A 735 -51.63 -19.29 51.44
CA TRP A 735 -50.50 -19.85 50.70
C TRP A 735 -49.21 -19.02 50.86
N VAL A 736 -49.31 -17.71 50.67
CA VAL A 736 -48.16 -16.79 50.76
C VAL A 736 -47.65 -16.63 52.19
N THR A 737 -48.52 -16.81 53.19
CA THR A 737 -48.14 -16.63 54.61
C THR A 737 -47.57 -17.91 55.22
N GLU A 738 -48.07 -19.09 54.82
CA GLU A 738 -47.72 -20.37 55.43
C GLU A 738 -46.62 -21.14 54.68
N ARG A 739 -46.18 -20.67 53.50
CA ARG A 739 -45.20 -21.37 52.67
C ARG A 739 -44.20 -20.41 52.04
N ASP A 740 -42.92 -20.74 52.21
CA ASP A 740 -41.81 -20.00 51.58
C ASP A 740 -41.57 -20.41 50.11
N THR A 741 -42.07 -21.57 49.66
CA THR A 741 -41.88 -22.08 48.29
C THR A 741 -43.07 -22.92 47.80
N GLY A 742 -43.31 -22.95 46.48
CA GLY A 742 -44.32 -23.79 45.80
C GLY A 742 -45.30 -22.98 44.92
N VAL A 743 -46.10 -23.67 44.11
CA VAL A 743 -47.08 -23.04 43.19
C VAL A 743 -48.52 -23.29 43.65
N LEU A 744 -49.28 -22.22 43.92
CA LEU A 744 -50.75 -22.29 43.99
C LEU A 744 -51.31 -21.94 42.63
N VAL A 745 -52.10 -22.83 42.05
CA VAL A 745 -52.81 -22.60 40.79
C VAL A 745 -54.26 -22.28 41.13
N VAL A 746 -54.74 -21.09 40.75
CA VAL A 746 -56.16 -20.74 40.82
C VAL A 746 -56.77 -21.00 39.45
N SER A 747 -57.67 -21.97 39.37
CA SER A 747 -58.32 -22.37 38.12
C SER A 747 -59.74 -21.85 38.08
N THR A 748 -60.03 -20.97 37.12
CA THR A 748 -61.36 -20.44 36.80
C THR A 748 -61.86 -21.06 35.50
N ARG A 749 -63.18 -21.10 35.28
CA ARG A 749 -63.76 -21.58 34.02
C ARG A 749 -64.63 -20.48 33.40
N GLY A 750 -64.51 -20.22 32.10
CA GLY A 750 -65.38 -19.27 31.41
C GLY A 750 -65.15 -17.78 31.71
N ALA A 751 -64.08 -17.44 32.46
CA ALA A 751 -63.75 -16.07 32.88
C ALA A 751 -63.08 -15.22 31.80
N VAL A 752 -62.67 -15.85 30.69
CA VAL A 752 -62.04 -15.22 29.54
C VAL A 752 -62.64 -15.84 28.28
N ALA A 753 -63.04 -15.02 27.32
CA ALA A 753 -63.66 -15.44 26.06
C ALA A 753 -62.84 -14.98 24.84
N LEU A 754 -62.93 -15.72 23.73
CA LEU A 754 -62.29 -15.33 22.46
C LEU A 754 -63.08 -14.20 21.76
N PRO A 755 -62.49 -13.53 20.75
CA PRO A 755 -63.21 -12.54 19.96
C PRO A 755 -64.50 -13.11 19.35
N GLY A 756 -65.65 -12.56 19.76
CA GLY A 756 -66.98 -13.00 19.32
C GLY A 756 -67.69 -14.00 20.24
N GLU A 757 -67.08 -14.37 21.37
CA GLU A 757 -67.67 -15.24 22.40
C GLU A 757 -68.06 -14.46 23.66
N ASP A 758 -69.10 -14.92 24.36
CA ASP A 758 -69.53 -14.34 25.63
C ASP A 758 -68.72 -14.90 26.81
N VAL A 759 -68.32 -14.03 27.74
CA VAL A 759 -67.76 -14.44 29.04
C VAL A 759 -68.89 -15.01 29.89
N ALA A 760 -68.87 -16.32 30.11
CA ALA A 760 -70.00 -17.05 30.69
C ALA A 760 -69.89 -17.25 32.21
N ASP A 761 -68.71 -17.09 32.82
CA ASP A 761 -68.50 -17.28 34.26
C ASP A 761 -67.27 -16.50 34.74
N LEU A 762 -67.47 -15.47 35.57
CA LEU A 762 -66.41 -14.60 36.09
C LEU A 762 -65.86 -15.06 37.46
N ALA A 763 -66.35 -16.18 38.00
CA ALA A 763 -66.14 -16.59 39.39
C ALA A 763 -64.92 -17.51 39.60
#